data_AF-A0AAD2FXE5-F1
#
_entry.id   AF-A0AAD2FXE5-F1
#
_cell.length_a   1.000
_cell.length_b   1.000
_cell.length_c   1.000
_cell.angle_alpha   90.00
_cell.angle_beta   90.00
_cell.angle_gamma   90.00
#
_symmetry.space_group_name_H-M   'P 1'
#
loop_
_entity.id
_entity.type
_entity.pdbx_description
1 polymer ?
#
loop_
_entity_poly.entity_id
_entity_poly.type
_entity_poly.pdbx_seq_one_letter_code
_entity_poly.pdbx_strand_id
1 'polypeptide(L)'
;MALTKLELEDSDDSSTETSSSKCQGVHDDLVIRELLMNGLNLSRVIGIYKGRLPEEDIVAIARKVLIEIGSKRDQEGQGDADDSEGGAGNGKINRNQHFCAIGIDILRRSPCDLLMGSELLKHHITNLSQSAPEDFFDPISSDIMRDPVVISSGFIVDRSTAIEEGSGNLKFATCPWSRVELDPKVYPALRLKQQMTEFKSGRVGEIIETASLLMNTKNERDFCKVIELAQEFMNDIGPKGHRTLAMQLAQLGLGALDKQPCSDTGLCILQPSLLTKQLLTLYAVKPENLMEAYLPGKVLQICKMAQKAIDTHQFDEAEKWLACCTELQDQCQDMLAGDKEIPVAEMYLNLAKKRGDDNLVPFQRRVYLGFLRNGKAVAAQQFLEEEGISAVELRDLSPCFFGRGTLSSSISNDRWNEGCRSSALEGEVSRVFVTADNLRDQGWGNAKGSLALALYSSNDELIARCNLFGTYRTEPYESKYPGAFAYRLLESDQEVVSKCTPGCYYKFEFIVGGGGGHRLELDSFICKIFYKEWFAQQQAPTGCYRMHDPEGDAGVFLGSVNQQGVAHGKGRLEYDDGITFVGTFADGLMLEGTNYQNGQAIHSMVGGRWTPGSDFGNPDETVVSRFPLDTHDIVETRDEEE
;
A
#
# COMPACT_ATOMS: atom_id res chain seq x y z
N MET A 1 -2.45 -41.44 41.24
CA MET A 1 -2.46 -42.90 41.09
C MET A 1 -1.11 -43.44 41.55
N ALA A 2 -1.13 -44.63 42.16
CA ALA A 2 -0.11 -45.24 43.00
C ALA A 2 1.36 -45.11 42.55
N LEU A 3 2.21 -44.63 43.46
CA LEU A 3 3.66 -44.86 43.44
C LEU A 3 3.93 -46.14 44.23
N THR A 4 4.19 -47.23 43.52
CA THR A 4 4.55 -48.51 44.12
C THR A 4 6.02 -48.51 44.53
N LYS A 5 6.23 -48.70 45.83
CA LYS A 5 7.50 -48.87 46.51
C LYS A 5 8.11 -50.22 46.08
N LEU A 6 9.23 -50.21 45.37
CA LEU A 6 10.05 -51.39 45.12
C LEU A 6 11.16 -51.42 46.18
N GLU A 7 11.06 -52.38 47.10
CA GLU A 7 12.12 -52.72 48.04
C GLU A 7 13.13 -53.63 47.30
N LEU A 8 14.39 -53.18 47.24
CA LEU A 8 15.52 -53.95 46.74
C LEU A 8 16.23 -54.57 47.94
N GLU A 9 16.41 -55.89 47.90
CA GLU A 9 17.18 -56.65 48.88
C GLU A 9 18.68 -56.35 48.72
N ASP A 10 19.32 -56.07 49.85
CA ASP A 10 20.77 -55.90 49.99
C ASP A 10 21.50 -57.21 49.68
N SER A 11 22.40 -57.18 48.70
CA SER A 11 23.51 -58.13 48.63
C SER A 11 24.81 -57.36 48.46
N ASP A 12 25.59 -57.34 49.53
CA ASP A 12 26.98 -56.90 49.57
C ASP A 12 27.80 -57.59 48.47
N ASP A 13 28.31 -56.81 47.51
CA ASP A 13 29.56 -57.17 46.85
C ASP A 13 30.35 -55.92 46.45
N SER A 14 31.46 -55.74 47.16
CA SER A 14 32.41 -54.64 47.01
C SER A 14 33.41 -54.96 45.90
N SER A 15 33.26 -54.34 44.73
CA SER A 15 34.34 -53.93 43.80
C SER A 15 33.77 -53.63 42.42
N THR A 16 33.65 -52.35 42.05
CA THR A 16 33.74 -51.80 40.67
C THR A 16 33.29 -50.33 40.64
N GLU A 17 34.05 -49.45 41.31
CA GLU A 17 33.93 -48.01 41.08
C GLU A 17 34.62 -47.64 39.77
N THR A 18 33.90 -47.75 38.64
CA THR A 18 34.13 -46.96 37.41
C THR A 18 33.07 -47.24 36.31
N SER A 19 32.21 -48.25 36.48
CA SER A 19 31.12 -48.56 35.53
C SER A 19 29.76 -47.94 35.90
N SER A 20 29.54 -47.57 37.16
CA SER A 20 28.26 -47.02 37.66
C SER A 20 27.92 -45.64 37.09
N SER A 21 28.91 -44.75 36.89
CA SER A 21 28.63 -43.37 36.45
C SER A 21 28.16 -43.26 34.99
N LYS A 22 28.50 -44.23 34.13
CA LYS A 22 28.07 -44.22 32.72
C LYS A 22 26.61 -44.65 32.55
N CYS A 23 26.12 -45.58 33.37
CA CYS A 23 24.73 -46.04 33.31
C CYS A 23 23.76 -44.96 33.84
N GLN A 24 24.20 -44.17 34.82
CA GLN A 24 23.41 -43.09 35.38
C GLN A 24 23.11 -41.98 34.35
N GLY A 25 24.09 -41.60 33.52
CA GLY A 25 23.91 -40.56 32.51
C GLY A 25 22.89 -40.90 31.41
N VAL A 26 22.80 -42.18 31.00
CA VAL A 26 21.79 -42.63 30.01
C VAL A 26 20.39 -42.60 30.60
N HIS A 27 20.26 -42.97 31.88
CA HIS A 27 18.97 -42.91 32.56
C HIS A 27 18.49 -41.46 32.74
N ASP A 28 19.39 -40.56 33.13
CA ASP A 28 19.05 -39.16 33.31
C ASP A 28 18.67 -38.47 31.98
N ASP A 29 19.29 -38.83 30.85
CA ASP A 29 18.90 -38.37 29.50
C ASP A 29 17.45 -38.75 29.15
N LEU A 30 17.09 -40.02 29.35
CA LEU A 30 15.74 -40.52 29.07
C LEU A 30 14.68 -39.84 29.93
N VAL A 31 14.95 -39.65 31.22
CA VAL A 31 14.00 -39.02 32.14
C VAL A 31 13.86 -37.53 31.82
N ILE A 32 14.94 -36.83 31.51
CA ILE A 32 14.88 -35.42 31.06
C ILE A 32 14.03 -35.28 29.80
N ARG A 33 14.25 -36.16 28.80
CA ARG A 33 13.45 -36.21 27.57
C ARG A 33 11.96 -36.38 27.88
N GLU A 34 11.64 -37.35 28.72
CA GLU A 34 10.25 -37.66 29.10
C GLU A 34 9.59 -36.48 29.83
N LEU A 35 10.30 -35.81 30.74
CA LEU A 35 9.78 -34.64 31.45
C LEU A 35 9.49 -33.48 30.49
N LEU A 36 10.40 -33.20 29.56
CA LEU A 36 10.21 -32.13 28.56
C LEU A 36 9.05 -32.46 27.60
N MET A 37 8.93 -33.71 27.16
CA MET A 37 7.81 -34.18 26.31
C MET A 37 6.45 -34.11 27.00
N ASN A 38 6.42 -34.25 28.33
CA ASN A 38 5.20 -34.20 29.15
C ASN A 38 4.83 -32.78 29.63
N GLY A 39 5.38 -31.73 29.03
CA GLY A 39 4.95 -30.36 29.32
C GLY A 39 5.70 -29.64 30.44
N LEU A 40 6.82 -30.20 30.94
CA LEU A 40 7.61 -29.53 31.98
C LEU A 40 8.55 -28.48 31.37
N ASN A 41 8.51 -27.24 31.88
CA ASN A 41 9.40 -26.17 31.42
C ASN A 41 10.88 -26.49 31.69
N LEU A 42 11.77 -26.11 30.76
CA LEU A 42 13.21 -26.38 30.86
C LEU A 42 13.80 -25.83 32.17
N SER A 43 13.43 -24.63 32.57
CA SER A 43 13.85 -24.02 33.84
C SER A 43 13.49 -24.88 35.06
N ARG A 44 12.35 -25.59 35.04
CA ARG A 44 11.94 -26.51 36.12
C ARG A 44 12.76 -27.81 36.07
N VAL A 45 13.02 -28.34 34.88
CA VAL A 45 13.86 -29.53 34.69
C VAL A 45 15.28 -29.26 35.18
N ILE A 46 15.86 -28.10 34.85
CA ILE A 46 17.17 -27.66 35.37
C ILE A 46 17.14 -27.60 36.90
N GLY A 47 16.05 -27.07 37.49
CA GLY A 47 15.87 -27.06 38.94
C GLY A 47 15.83 -28.45 39.58
N ILE A 48 15.21 -29.44 38.92
CA ILE A 48 15.11 -30.83 39.39
C ILE A 48 16.49 -31.52 39.36
N TYR A 49 17.31 -31.22 38.34
CA TYR A 49 18.61 -31.85 38.14
C TYR A 49 19.79 -31.02 38.65
N LYS A 50 19.53 -29.92 39.36
CA LYS A 50 20.57 -29.07 39.94
C LYS A 50 21.49 -29.88 40.87
N GLY A 51 22.78 -29.90 40.54
CA GLY A 51 23.79 -30.66 41.30
C GLY A 51 23.94 -32.13 40.91
N ARG A 52 23.07 -32.65 40.01
CA ARG A 52 23.19 -34.00 39.42
C ARG A 52 23.81 -33.96 38.03
N LEU A 53 23.39 -33.01 37.20
CA LEU A 53 23.95 -32.77 35.87
C LEU A 53 24.34 -31.29 35.70
N PRO A 54 25.43 -31.00 34.95
CA PRO A 54 25.70 -29.65 34.46
C PRO A 54 24.52 -29.10 33.66
N GLU A 55 24.25 -27.80 33.79
CA GLU A 55 23.16 -27.15 33.06
C GLU A 55 23.34 -27.29 31.54
N GLU A 56 24.57 -27.22 31.06
CA GLU A 56 24.93 -27.37 29.64
C GLU A 56 24.48 -28.72 29.07
N ASP A 57 24.62 -29.81 29.84
CA ASP A 57 24.19 -31.14 29.42
C ASP A 57 22.66 -31.22 29.33
N ILE A 58 21.94 -30.64 30.31
CA ILE A 58 20.47 -30.61 30.30
C ILE A 58 19.95 -29.81 29.10
N VAL A 59 20.58 -28.67 28.79
CA VAL A 59 20.27 -27.85 27.61
C VAL A 59 20.57 -28.61 26.31
N ALA A 60 21.65 -29.38 26.26
CA ALA A 60 21.98 -30.22 25.10
C ALA A 60 20.95 -31.33 24.88
N ILE A 61 20.43 -31.94 25.95
CA ILE A 61 19.35 -32.94 25.86
C ILE A 61 18.06 -32.30 25.35
N ALA A 62 17.68 -31.14 25.91
CA ALA A 62 16.51 -30.40 25.47
C ALA A 62 16.58 -29.98 23.99
N ARG A 63 17.78 -29.62 23.51
CA ARG A 63 18.06 -29.35 22.10
C ARG A 63 17.81 -30.58 21.22
N LYS A 64 18.26 -31.77 21.62
CA LYS A 64 18.00 -33.01 20.88
C LYS A 64 16.49 -33.31 20.79
N VAL A 65 15.76 -33.11 21.89
CA VAL A 65 14.29 -33.29 21.92
C VAL A 65 13.60 -32.40 20.89
N LEU A 66 13.92 -31.10 20.83
CA LEU A 66 13.32 -30.20 19.86
C LEU A 66 13.62 -30.59 18.40
N ILE A 67 14.87 -30.98 18.11
CA ILE A 67 15.25 -31.42 16.76
C ILE A 67 14.50 -32.70 16.35
N GLU A 68 14.37 -33.66 17.26
CA GLU A 68 13.65 -34.91 17.02
C GLU A 68 12.15 -34.66 16.76
N ILE A 69 11.53 -33.72 17.49
CA ILE A 69 10.13 -33.34 17.27
C ILE A 69 9.96 -32.69 15.90
N GLY A 70 10.86 -31.79 15.52
CA GLY A 70 10.81 -31.16 14.21
C GLY A 70 10.96 -32.14 13.06
N SER A 71 11.94 -33.02 13.16
CA SER A 71 12.22 -34.03 12.13
C SER A 71 11.06 -35.01 11.91
N LYS A 72 10.26 -35.30 12.95
CA LYS A 72 9.07 -36.16 12.82
C LYS A 72 7.92 -35.46 12.09
N ARG A 73 7.75 -34.15 12.28
CA ARG A 73 6.68 -33.38 11.61
C ARG A 73 6.90 -33.30 10.10
N ASP A 74 8.14 -33.11 9.67
CA ASP A 74 8.49 -33.06 8.24
C ASP A 74 8.21 -34.40 7.54
N GLN A 75 8.20 -35.52 8.28
CA GLN A 75 7.88 -36.86 7.76
C GLN A 75 6.38 -37.17 7.77
N GLU A 76 5.64 -36.63 8.73
CA GLU A 76 4.20 -36.87 8.88
C GLU A 76 3.34 -35.96 7.97
N GLY A 77 3.86 -34.81 7.52
CA GLY A 77 3.16 -33.88 6.60
C GLY A 77 2.94 -34.40 5.17
N GLN A 78 3.18 -35.69 4.89
CA GLN A 78 3.09 -36.28 3.55
C GLN A 78 2.23 -37.56 3.49
N GLY A 79 1.46 -37.87 4.53
CA GLY A 79 0.53 -39.00 4.58
C GLY A 79 -0.90 -38.58 4.90
N ASP A 80 -1.86 -39.13 4.15
CA ASP A 80 -3.29 -38.89 4.27
C ASP A 80 -3.80 -38.97 5.72
N ALA A 81 -4.55 -37.95 6.14
CA ALA A 81 -5.18 -37.87 7.45
C ALA A 81 -6.33 -38.89 7.56
N ASP A 82 -6.20 -39.84 8.49
CA ASP A 82 -7.28 -40.75 8.88
C ASP A 82 -7.77 -40.39 10.28
N ASP A 83 -9.08 -40.21 10.39
CA ASP A 83 -9.83 -39.68 11.53
C ASP A 83 -9.82 -40.64 12.74
N SER A 84 -9.56 -40.13 13.95
CA SER A 84 -10.09 -40.77 15.18
C SER A 84 -10.27 -39.82 16.38
N GLU A 85 -11.55 -39.57 16.64
CA GLU A 85 -12.31 -39.44 17.91
C GLU A 85 -11.73 -38.70 19.16
N GLY A 86 -12.32 -37.52 19.43
CA GLY A 86 -13.30 -37.32 20.52
C GLY A 86 -12.98 -37.76 21.95
N GLY A 87 -12.39 -36.87 22.76
CA GLY A 87 -12.32 -37.01 24.22
C GLY A 87 -12.24 -35.66 24.95
N ALA A 88 -13.27 -35.37 25.77
CA ALA A 88 -13.38 -34.15 26.58
C ALA A 88 -12.65 -34.29 27.94
N GLY A 89 -11.99 -33.20 28.37
CA GLY A 89 -11.69 -32.93 29.78
C GLY A 89 -10.22 -32.77 30.18
N ASN A 90 -9.90 -31.55 30.62
CA ASN A 90 -8.71 -31.09 31.36
C ASN A 90 -7.36 -30.94 30.64
N GLY A 91 -6.98 -29.66 30.49
CA GLY A 91 -5.59 -29.22 30.61
C GLY A 91 -4.60 -29.75 29.57
N LYS A 92 -5.02 -29.93 28.31
CA LYS A 92 -4.05 -30.13 27.22
C LYS A 92 -3.26 -28.82 27.06
N ILE A 93 -2.08 -28.77 27.69
CA ILE A 93 -1.08 -27.76 27.38
C ILE A 93 -0.89 -27.81 25.86
N ASN A 94 -1.07 -26.68 25.20
CA ASN A 94 -0.84 -26.58 23.76
C ASN A 94 0.62 -26.95 23.50
N ARG A 95 0.84 -28.17 22.98
CA ARG A 95 2.18 -28.75 22.78
C ARG A 95 3.07 -27.79 21.98
N ASN A 96 2.50 -27.04 21.06
CA ASN A 96 3.23 -26.07 20.24
C ASN A 96 3.73 -24.86 21.05
N GLN A 97 2.87 -24.29 21.90
CA GLN A 97 3.28 -23.21 22.81
C GLN A 97 4.35 -23.69 23.78
N HIS A 98 4.21 -24.92 24.29
CA HIS A 98 5.19 -25.55 25.18
C HIS A 98 6.57 -25.69 24.52
N PHE A 99 6.64 -26.21 23.29
CA PHE A 99 7.92 -26.38 22.59
C PHE A 99 8.52 -25.05 22.13
N CYS A 100 7.71 -24.04 21.81
CA CYS A 100 8.21 -22.67 21.58
C CYS A 100 8.83 -22.06 22.84
N ALA A 101 8.19 -22.23 24.00
CA ALA A 101 8.74 -21.78 25.28
C ALA A 101 10.06 -22.48 25.62
N ILE A 102 10.17 -23.79 25.38
CA ILE A 102 11.44 -24.54 25.51
C ILE A 102 12.48 -23.99 24.53
N GLY A 103 12.11 -23.72 23.28
CA GLY A 103 12.99 -23.13 22.27
C GLY A 103 13.61 -21.82 22.74
N ILE A 104 12.80 -20.89 23.25
CA ILE A 104 13.26 -19.61 23.81
C ILE A 104 14.19 -19.83 25.02
N ASP A 105 13.85 -20.74 25.93
CA ASP A 105 14.69 -21.01 27.11
C ASP A 105 16.06 -21.63 26.71
N ILE A 106 16.09 -22.50 25.70
CA ILE A 106 17.35 -23.03 25.14
C ILE A 106 18.16 -21.92 24.50
N LEU A 107 17.51 -21.06 23.72
CA LEU A 107 18.13 -19.93 23.03
C LEU A 107 18.77 -18.95 24.04
N ARG A 108 18.10 -18.66 25.16
CA ARG A 108 18.63 -17.78 26.24
C ARG A 108 19.83 -18.36 26.97
N ARG A 109 19.91 -19.69 27.07
CA ARG A 109 20.92 -20.41 27.88
C ARG A 109 22.08 -20.98 27.05
N SER A 110 21.97 -20.97 25.72
CA SER A 110 23.00 -21.50 24.83
C SER A 110 24.12 -20.46 24.59
N PRO A 111 25.41 -20.87 24.57
CA PRO A 111 26.51 -20.02 24.11
C PRO A 111 26.29 -19.53 22.67
N CYS A 112 26.63 -18.26 22.38
CA CYS A 112 26.42 -17.63 21.08
C CYS A 112 27.02 -18.42 19.90
N ASP A 113 28.20 -19.02 20.10
CA ASP A 113 28.91 -19.76 19.06
C ASP A 113 28.20 -21.08 18.65
N LEU A 114 27.34 -21.62 19.51
CA LEU A 114 26.55 -22.85 19.27
C LEU A 114 25.16 -22.58 18.66
N LEU A 115 24.79 -21.31 18.48
CA LEU A 115 23.51 -20.87 17.93
C LEU A 115 23.61 -20.53 16.43
N MET A 116 24.77 -20.04 16.00
CA MET A 116 25.08 -19.67 14.62
C MET A 116 25.03 -20.91 13.71
N GLY A 117 23.97 -21.03 12.91
CA GLY A 117 23.80 -22.10 11.92
C GLY A 117 23.07 -23.37 12.40
N SER A 118 22.46 -23.36 13.58
CA SER A 118 21.80 -24.56 14.11
C SER A 118 20.41 -24.82 13.49
N GLU A 119 20.14 -26.06 13.10
CA GLU A 119 18.81 -26.55 12.69
C GLU A 119 17.71 -26.26 13.74
N LEU A 120 18.10 -26.09 15.00
CA LEU A 120 17.20 -25.70 16.10
C LEU A 120 16.60 -24.31 15.88
N LEU A 121 17.38 -23.32 15.45
CA LEU A 121 16.87 -21.96 15.23
C LEU A 121 15.89 -21.95 14.05
N LYS A 122 16.20 -22.67 12.97
CA LYS A 122 15.28 -22.84 11.84
C LYS A 122 13.97 -23.50 12.29
N HIS A 123 14.05 -24.55 13.09
CA HIS A 123 12.86 -25.23 13.60
C HIS A 123 12.03 -24.34 14.52
N HIS A 124 12.67 -23.54 15.39
CA HIS A 124 11.97 -22.56 16.23
C HIS A 124 11.24 -21.50 15.41
N ILE A 125 11.89 -20.91 14.40
CA ILE A 125 11.29 -19.93 13.49
C ILE A 125 10.12 -20.55 12.69
N THR A 126 10.28 -21.82 12.28
CA THR A 126 9.22 -22.57 11.58
C THR A 126 8.02 -22.82 12.51
N ASN A 127 8.27 -23.18 13.78
CA ASN A 127 7.19 -23.35 14.74
C ASN A 127 6.47 -22.03 15.05
N LEU A 128 7.18 -20.90 15.08
CA LEU A 128 6.57 -19.58 15.26
C LEU A 128 5.62 -19.21 14.10
N SER A 129 5.86 -19.74 12.89
CA SER A 129 5.06 -19.46 11.69
C SER A 129 3.92 -20.47 11.45
N GLN A 130 4.10 -21.76 11.76
CA GLN A 130 3.18 -22.81 11.28
C GLN A 130 2.28 -23.44 12.35
N SER A 131 2.51 -23.16 13.64
CA SER A 131 1.85 -23.91 14.72
C SER A 131 0.64 -23.18 15.33
N ALA A 132 -0.44 -23.06 14.54
CA ALA A 132 -1.74 -22.57 14.99
C ALA A 132 -2.72 -23.73 15.31
N PRO A 133 -3.71 -23.52 16.19
CA PRO A 133 -4.83 -24.45 16.35
C PRO A 133 -5.57 -24.69 15.02
N GLU A 134 -6.05 -25.93 14.79
CA GLU A 134 -6.78 -26.30 13.56
C GLU A 134 -8.00 -25.40 13.31
N ASP A 135 -8.73 -25.04 14.38
CA ASP A 135 -9.89 -24.15 14.31
C ASP A 135 -9.60 -22.74 13.77
N PHE A 136 -8.31 -22.37 13.63
CA PHE A 136 -7.91 -21.04 13.14
C PHE A 136 -7.68 -21.01 11.63
N PHE A 137 -7.62 -22.17 10.99
CA PHE A 137 -7.39 -22.27 9.55
C PHE A 137 -8.70 -22.13 8.78
N ASP A 138 -8.65 -21.41 7.68
CA ASP A 138 -9.72 -21.36 6.70
C ASP A 138 -9.83 -22.74 6.04
N PRO A 139 -11.03 -23.36 6.02
CA PRO A 139 -11.20 -24.70 5.48
C PRO A 139 -11.09 -24.80 3.94
N ILE A 140 -11.01 -23.69 3.21
CA ILE A 140 -10.76 -23.63 1.75
C ILE A 140 -9.32 -23.23 1.47
N SER A 141 -8.86 -22.10 2.01
CA SER A 141 -7.50 -21.62 1.68
C SER A 141 -6.41 -22.38 2.42
N SER A 142 -6.76 -23.06 3.53
CA SER A 142 -5.80 -23.70 4.45
C SER A 142 -4.81 -22.72 5.08
N ASP A 143 -5.11 -21.41 5.04
CA ASP A 143 -4.34 -20.36 5.71
C ASP A 143 -4.99 -20.00 7.05
N ILE A 144 -4.22 -19.42 7.97
CA ILE A 144 -4.77 -18.86 9.22
C ILE A 144 -5.71 -17.70 8.85
N MET A 145 -6.98 -17.76 9.29
CA MET A 145 -7.96 -16.71 9.03
C MET A 145 -7.48 -15.34 9.56
N ARG A 146 -7.82 -14.27 8.84
CA ARG A 146 -7.57 -12.89 9.23
C ARG A 146 -8.82 -12.25 9.79
N ASP A 147 -9.97 -12.44 9.11
CA ASP A 147 -11.27 -11.98 9.57
C ASP A 147 -12.29 -13.13 9.50
N PRO A 148 -12.37 -13.97 10.54
CA PRO A 148 -13.25 -15.12 10.53
C PRO A 148 -14.72 -14.67 10.54
N VAL A 149 -15.49 -15.16 9.58
CA VAL A 149 -16.92 -14.92 9.40
C VAL A 149 -17.69 -16.24 9.33
N VAL A 150 -18.90 -16.22 9.88
CA VAL A 150 -19.87 -17.31 9.82
C VAL A 150 -20.76 -17.08 8.61
N ILE A 151 -20.78 -18.05 7.69
CA ILE A 151 -21.76 -18.09 6.60
C ILE A 151 -23.07 -18.71 7.09
N SER A 152 -24.18 -18.48 6.40
CA SER A 152 -25.52 -18.90 6.82
C SER A 152 -25.69 -20.42 7.05
N SER A 153 -24.83 -21.25 6.46
CA SER A 153 -24.76 -22.69 6.73
C SER A 153 -24.08 -23.05 8.06
N GLY A 154 -23.56 -22.09 8.82
CA GLY A 154 -22.91 -22.27 10.13
C GLY A 154 -21.41 -22.56 10.09
N PHE A 155 -20.80 -22.65 8.90
CA PHE A 155 -19.35 -22.81 8.76
C PHE A 155 -18.64 -21.48 8.97
N ILE A 156 -17.42 -21.54 9.52
CA ILE A 156 -16.54 -20.39 9.70
C ILE A 156 -15.47 -20.42 8.61
N VAL A 157 -15.30 -19.30 7.92
CA VAL A 157 -14.31 -19.08 6.86
C VAL A 157 -13.72 -17.68 7.02
N ASP A 158 -12.61 -17.40 6.36
CA ASP A 158 -12.13 -16.04 6.22
C ASP A 158 -13.08 -15.20 5.35
N ARG A 159 -13.22 -13.91 5.67
CA ARG A 159 -14.03 -12.99 4.87
C ARG A 159 -13.60 -12.96 3.41
N SER A 160 -12.30 -12.96 3.13
CA SER A 160 -11.78 -12.90 1.75
C SER A 160 -12.12 -14.17 0.95
N THR A 161 -12.33 -15.30 1.63
CA THR A 161 -12.85 -16.53 1.05
C THR A 161 -14.34 -16.40 0.71
N ALA A 162 -15.13 -15.79 1.59
CA ALA A 162 -16.57 -15.68 1.44
C ALA A 162 -17.02 -14.57 0.48
N ILE A 163 -16.38 -13.40 0.51
CA ILE A 163 -16.84 -12.17 -0.14
C ILE A 163 -15.89 -11.75 -1.27
N GLU A 164 -16.46 -11.36 -2.41
CA GLU A 164 -15.75 -10.75 -3.53
C GLU A 164 -15.35 -9.30 -3.22
N GLU A 165 -14.08 -9.00 -3.47
CA GLU A 165 -13.49 -7.69 -3.21
C GLU A 165 -14.13 -6.64 -4.14
N GLY A 166 -14.57 -5.51 -3.58
CA GLY A 166 -15.24 -4.43 -4.31
C GLY A 166 -16.77 -4.59 -4.45
N SER A 167 -17.28 -5.80 -4.71
CA SER A 167 -18.74 -5.99 -4.89
C SER A 167 -19.48 -6.23 -3.57
N GLY A 168 -18.80 -6.76 -2.56
CA GLY A 168 -19.42 -7.13 -1.27
C GLY A 168 -20.35 -8.36 -1.37
N ASN A 169 -20.44 -8.98 -2.54
CA ASN A 169 -21.27 -10.16 -2.79
C ASN A 169 -20.55 -11.44 -2.38
N LEU A 170 -21.31 -12.49 -2.11
CA LEU A 170 -20.74 -13.82 -1.86
C LEU A 170 -20.09 -14.38 -3.13
N LYS A 171 -18.89 -14.95 -2.98
CA LYS A 171 -18.19 -15.68 -4.06
C LYS A 171 -18.89 -16.99 -4.45
N PHE A 172 -19.75 -17.53 -3.58
CA PHE A 172 -20.46 -18.78 -3.81
C PHE A 172 -21.91 -18.69 -3.36
N ALA A 173 -22.84 -19.15 -4.21
CA ALA A 173 -24.28 -19.18 -3.93
C ALA A 173 -24.69 -20.36 -3.04
N THR A 174 -23.88 -21.42 -2.99
CA THR A 174 -24.13 -22.63 -2.21
C THR A 174 -22.91 -22.95 -1.34
N CYS A 175 -23.15 -23.45 -0.12
CA CYS A 175 -22.10 -23.87 0.80
C CYS A 175 -21.20 -24.95 0.16
N PRO A 176 -19.86 -24.76 0.14
CA PRO A 176 -18.93 -25.75 -0.41
C PRO A 176 -19.00 -27.12 0.29
N TRP A 177 -19.33 -27.15 1.58
CA TRP A 177 -19.37 -28.37 2.40
C TRP A 177 -20.77 -28.99 2.48
N SER A 178 -21.79 -28.22 2.85
CA SER A 178 -23.14 -28.75 3.05
C SER A 178 -24.02 -28.74 1.81
N ARG A 179 -23.59 -28.03 0.74
CA ARG A 179 -24.36 -27.81 -0.51
C ARG A 179 -25.69 -27.07 -0.33
N VAL A 180 -25.94 -26.49 0.85
CA VAL A 180 -27.13 -25.66 1.13
C VAL A 180 -26.97 -24.29 0.48
N GLU A 181 -28.05 -23.73 -0.07
CA GLU A 181 -28.08 -22.35 -0.56
C GLU A 181 -27.78 -21.35 0.57
N LEU A 182 -26.95 -20.36 0.28
CA LEU A 182 -26.53 -19.37 1.27
C LEU A 182 -27.35 -18.09 1.15
N ASP A 183 -27.75 -17.55 2.31
CA ASP A 183 -28.12 -16.13 2.41
C ASP A 183 -26.90 -15.27 2.01
N PRO A 184 -27.08 -14.19 1.21
CA PRO A 184 -26.01 -13.26 0.82
C PRO A 184 -25.24 -12.61 1.99
N LYS A 185 -25.70 -12.73 3.23
CA LYS A 185 -25.04 -12.13 4.40
C LYS A 185 -24.05 -13.08 5.08
N VAL A 186 -22.96 -12.50 5.60
CA VAL A 186 -22.03 -13.16 6.53
C VAL A 186 -21.98 -12.41 7.86
N TYR A 187 -21.65 -13.13 8.94
CA TYR A 187 -21.62 -12.58 10.29
C TYR A 187 -20.23 -12.72 10.91
N PRO A 188 -19.66 -11.71 11.57
CA PRO A 188 -18.33 -11.84 12.17
C PRO A 188 -18.31 -12.88 13.30
N ALA A 189 -17.34 -13.80 13.27
CA ALA A 189 -17.14 -14.81 14.32
C ALA A 189 -16.36 -14.22 15.51
N LEU A 190 -16.99 -13.26 16.23
CA LEU A 190 -16.32 -12.41 17.23
C LEU A 190 -15.51 -13.18 18.28
N ARG A 191 -16.04 -14.31 18.79
CA ARG A 191 -15.35 -15.13 19.79
C ARG A 191 -14.07 -15.76 19.22
N LEU A 192 -14.15 -16.32 18.02
CA LEU A 192 -12.98 -16.92 17.37
C LEU A 192 -11.96 -15.83 17.03
N LYS A 193 -12.42 -14.69 16.51
CA LYS A 193 -11.57 -13.53 16.23
C LYS A 193 -10.79 -13.11 17.48
N GLN A 194 -11.44 -13.02 18.64
CA GLN A 194 -10.77 -12.71 19.91
C GLN A 194 -9.69 -13.76 20.26
N GLN A 195 -10.01 -15.06 20.19
CA GLN A 195 -9.04 -16.13 20.48
C GLN A 195 -7.84 -16.08 19.53
N MET A 196 -8.08 -15.79 18.25
CA MET A 196 -7.03 -15.61 17.26
C MET A 196 -6.17 -14.38 17.56
N THR A 197 -6.77 -13.26 17.98
CA THR A 197 -6.04 -12.07 18.41
C THR A 197 -5.15 -12.34 19.62
N GLU A 198 -5.66 -13.04 20.63
CA GLU A 198 -4.89 -13.43 21.83
C GLU A 198 -3.72 -14.37 21.45
N PHE A 199 -3.96 -15.33 20.55
CA PHE A 199 -2.90 -16.20 20.04
C PHE A 199 -1.83 -15.43 19.27
N LYS A 200 -2.23 -14.61 18.28
CA LYS A 200 -1.31 -13.83 17.44
C LYS A 200 -0.51 -12.83 18.28
N SER A 201 -1.13 -12.15 19.25
CA SER A 201 -0.40 -11.24 20.15
C SER A 201 0.61 -11.96 21.05
N GLY A 202 0.28 -13.15 21.57
CA GLY A 202 1.23 -14.01 22.28
C GLY A 202 2.42 -14.39 21.41
N ARG A 203 2.17 -14.78 20.14
CA ARG A 203 3.23 -15.09 19.17
C ARG A 203 4.12 -13.90 18.86
N VAL A 204 3.56 -12.71 18.66
CA VAL A 204 4.36 -11.50 18.46
C VAL A 204 5.31 -11.27 19.64
N GLY A 205 4.85 -11.48 20.88
CA GLY A 205 5.72 -11.40 22.06
C GLY A 205 6.91 -12.37 21.98
N GLU A 206 6.66 -13.64 21.69
CA GLU A 206 7.70 -14.67 21.52
C GLU A 206 8.69 -14.33 20.38
N ILE A 207 8.16 -13.80 19.28
CA ILE A 207 8.92 -13.38 18.10
C ILE A 207 9.83 -12.18 18.43
N ILE A 208 9.32 -11.18 19.16
CA ILE A 208 10.09 -10.01 19.61
C ILE A 208 11.27 -10.43 20.52
N GLU A 209 11.03 -11.36 21.44
CA GLU A 209 12.10 -11.90 22.30
C GLU A 209 13.17 -12.63 21.48
N THR A 210 12.72 -13.45 20.52
CA THR A 210 13.61 -14.18 19.60
C THR A 210 14.44 -13.21 18.76
N ALA A 211 13.80 -12.20 18.17
CA ALA A 211 14.47 -11.16 17.39
C ALA A 211 15.48 -10.36 18.24
N SER A 212 15.16 -10.07 19.50
CA SER A 212 16.08 -9.38 20.42
C SER A 212 17.37 -10.19 20.64
N LEU A 213 17.25 -11.51 20.79
CA LEU A 213 18.41 -12.39 20.88
C LEU A 213 19.20 -12.43 19.57
N LEU A 214 18.53 -12.61 18.44
CA LEU A 214 19.17 -12.65 17.11
C LEU A 214 19.98 -11.38 16.84
N MET A 215 19.42 -10.22 17.20
CA MET A 215 20.08 -8.92 17.09
C MET A 215 21.32 -8.78 17.99
N ASN A 216 21.39 -9.51 19.11
CA ASN A 216 22.56 -9.53 20.00
C ASN A 216 23.64 -10.52 19.51
N THR A 217 23.21 -11.62 18.90
CA THR A 217 24.10 -12.62 18.29
C THR A 217 24.62 -12.23 16.89
N LYS A 218 24.17 -11.10 16.34
CA LYS A 218 24.48 -10.64 14.98
C LYS A 218 24.05 -11.62 13.88
N ASN A 219 23.01 -12.43 14.12
CA ASN A 219 22.40 -13.25 13.07
C ASN A 219 21.35 -12.40 12.31
N GLU A 220 21.84 -11.58 11.40
CA GLU A 220 21.07 -10.57 10.67
C GLU A 220 20.01 -11.21 9.77
N ARG A 221 20.34 -12.30 9.07
CA ARG A 221 19.44 -12.95 8.12
C ARG A 221 18.18 -13.50 8.80
N ASP A 222 18.35 -14.20 9.91
CA ASP A 222 17.21 -14.76 10.63
C ASP A 222 16.46 -13.68 11.41
N PHE A 223 17.14 -12.61 11.85
CA PHE A 223 16.49 -11.44 12.44
C PHE A 223 15.48 -10.81 11.46
N CYS A 224 15.83 -10.60 10.19
CA CYS A 224 14.90 -10.04 9.20
C CYS A 224 13.62 -10.84 9.09
N LYS A 225 13.76 -12.16 8.89
CA LYS A 225 12.61 -13.07 8.73
C LYS A 225 11.68 -13.02 9.94
N VAL A 226 12.26 -12.97 11.14
CA VAL A 226 11.48 -12.93 12.39
C VAL A 226 10.76 -11.59 12.54
N ILE A 227 11.37 -10.45 12.15
CA ILE A 227 10.69 -9.15 12.16
C ILE A 227 9.59 -9.06 11.09
N GLU A 228 9.82 -9.59 9.90
CA GLU A 228 8.80 -9.67 8.83
C GLU A 228 7.58 -10.46 9.30
N LEU A 229 7.81 -11.65 9.86
CA LEU A 229 6.76 -12.47 10.46
C LEU A 229 6.01 -11.73 11.58
N ALA A 230 6.74 -11.04 12.46
CA ALA A 230 6.13 -10.22 13.52
C ALA A 230 5.20 -9.14 12.95
N GLN A 231 5.63 -8.49 11.86
CA GLN A 231 4.88 -7.42 11.22
C GLN A 231 3.62 -7.94 10.54
N GLU A 232 3.66 -9.12 9.92
CA GLU A 232 2.46 -9.77 9.37
C GLU A 232 1.43 -10.02 10.47
N PHE A 233 1.83 -10.63 11.59
CA PHE A 233 0.95 -10.81 12.74
C PHE A 233 0.44 -9.48 13.31
N MET A 234 1.28 -8.44 13.33
CA MET A 234 0.90 -7.11 13.81
C MET A 234 -0.15 -6.44 12.91
N ASN A 235 -0.02 -6.58 11.59
CA ASN A 235 -1.00 -6.07 10.63
C ASN A 235 -2.36 -6.75 10.83
N ASP A 236 -2.36 -8.06 11.10
CA ASP A 236 -3.58 -8.83 11.34
C ASP A 236 -4.31 -8.43 12.63
N ILE A 237 -3.59 -8.23 13.73
CA ILE A 237 -4.20 -7.89 15.03
C ILE A 237 -4.47 -6.39 15.22
N GLY A 238 -3.89 -5.56 14.36
CA GLY A 238 -3.97 -4.11 14.41
C GLY A 238 -3.07 -3.48 15.49
N PRO A 239 -2.18 -2.53 15.12
CA PRO A 239 -1.21 -1.96 16.06
C PRO A 239 -1.86 -1.10 17.16
N LYS A 240 -3.00 -0.46 16.88
CA LYS A 240 -3.71 0.42 17.84
C LYS A 240 -4.24 -0.34 19.06
N GLY A 241 -4.65 -1.60 18.89
CA GLY A 241 -5.13 -2.47 19.97
C GLY A 241 -4.01 -3.06 20.81
N HIS A 242 -2.80 -3.17 20.24
CA HIS A 242 -1.64 -3.83 20.85
C HIS A 242 -0.43 -2.90 20.96
N ARG A 243 -0.69 -1.68 21.45
CA ARG A 243 0.27 -0.56 21.48
C ARG A 243 1.66 -0.93 22.00
N THR A 244 1.73 -1.67 23.10
CA THR A 244 3.02 -2.07 23.71
C THR A 244 3.83 -2.97 22.79
N LEU A 245 3.20 -4.00 22.21
CA LEU A 245 3.86 -4.94 21.30
C LEU A 245 4.27 -4.25 19.99
N ALA A 246 3.38 -3.43 19.43
CA ALA A 246 3.66 -2.62 18.25
C ALA A 246 4.87 -1.69 18.47
N MET A 247 4.93 -1.02 19.63
CA MET A 247 6.05 -0.16 20.00
C MET A 247 7.36 -0.95 20.17
N GLN A 248 7.31 -2.10 20.85
CA GLN A 248 8.49 -2.96 21.03
C GLN A 248 9.02 -3.49 19.70
N LEU A 249 8.13 -3.95 18.82
CA LEU A 249 8.48 -4.41 17.47
C LEU A 249 9.12 -3.28 16.66
N ALA A 250 8.50 -2.10 16.64
CA ALA A 250 9.03 -0.94 15.93
C ALA A 250 10.38 -0.50 16.46
N GLN A 251 10.55 -0.41 17.78
CA GLN A 251 11.83 -0.06 18.39
C GLN A 251 12.92 -1.09 18.07
N LEU A 252 12.58 -2.37 18.04
CA LEU A 252 13.52 -3.43 17.72
C LEU A 252 13.94 -3.38 16.25
N GLY A 253 12.99 -3.24 15.32
CA GLY A 253 13.27 -3.07 13.90
C GLY A 253 14.08 -1.81 13.61
N LEU A 254 13.71 -0.67 14.20
CA LEU A 254 14.43 0.60 14.03
C LEU A 254 15.76 0.65 14.76
N GLY A 255 15.96 -0.16 15.81
CA GLY A 255 17.26 -0.36 16.44
C GLY A 255 18.29 -0.99 15.50
N ALA A 256 17.84 -1.73 14.48
CA ALA A 256 18.71 -2.24 13.43
C ALA A 256 19.32 -1.13 12.54
N LEU A 257 18.70 0.06 12.48
CA LEU A 257 19.28 1.22 11.79
C LEU A 257 20.45 1.85 12.57
N ASP A 258 20.45 1.76 13.89
CA ASP A 258 21.51 2.35 14.73
C ASP A 258 22.77 1.48 14.75
N LYS A 259 22.60 0.16 14.56
CA LYS A 259 23.71 -0.77 14.44
C LYS A 259 24.29 -0.60 13.04
N GLN A 260 25.47 0.04 12.95
CA GLN A 260 26.20 0.28 11.70
C GLN A 260 26.16 -0.95 10.77
N PRO A 261 26.02 -0.75 9.44
CA PRO A 261 26.00 -1.86 8.50
C PRO A 261 27.29 -2.67 8.65
N CYS A 262 27.15 -3.94 9.02
CA CYS A 262 28.27 -4.85 9.26
C CYS A 262 28.89 -5.37 7.95
N SER A 263 28.29 -5.02 6.80
CA SER A 263 28.69 -5.48 5.47
C SER A 263 29.49 -4.42 4.69
N ASP A 264 30.45 -4.87 3.89
CA ASP A 264 31.19 -4.05 2.92
C ASP A 264 30.24 -3.33 1.92
N THR A 265 29.01 -3.84 1.75
CA THR A 265 27.96 -3.21 0.95
C THR A 265 27.29 -2.01 1.62
N GLY A 266 27.39 -1.88 2.94
CA GLY A 266 26.93 -0.69 3.65
C GLY A 266 25.41 -0.49 3.69
N LEU A 267 24.61 -1.48 3.30
CA LEU A 267 23.14 -1.43 3.25
C LEU A 267 22.51 -1.90 4.57
N CYS A 268 21.28 -1.44 4.84
CA CYS A 268 20.52 -1.88 6.00
C CYS A 268 20.12 -3.36 5.87
N ILE A 269 20.04 -4.03 7.01
CA ILE A 269 19.64 -5.43 7.13
C ILE A 269 18.16 -5.62 6.77
N LEU A 270 17.31 -4.66 7.14
CA LEU A 270 15.87 -4.69 6.88
C LEU A 270 15.52 -3.95 5.59
N GLN A 271 14.48 -4.44 4.90
CA GLN A 271 13.95 -3.80 3.70
C GLN A 271 13.40 -2.39 4.01
N PRO A 272 13.53 -1.42 3.08
CA PRO A 272 13.04 -0.05 3.27
C PRO A 272 11.56 0.00 3.67
N SER A 273 10.71 -0.76 2.96
CA SER A 273 9.26 -0.80 3.18
C SER A 273 8.88 -1.31 4.57
N LEU A 274 9.64 -2.25 5.12
CA LEU A 274 9.41 -2.77 6.46
C LEU A 274 9.75 -1.72 7.53
N LEU A 275 10.87 -1.01 7.37
CA LEU A 275 11.26 0.07 8.29
C LEU A 275 10.26 1.23 8.29
N THR A 276 9.76 1.60 7.10
CA THR A 276 8.68 2.59 6.96
C THR A 276 7.44 2.16 7.71
N LYS A 277 6.99 0.91 7.53
CA LYS A 277 5.86 0.36 8.30
C LYS A 277 6.09 0.40 9.81
N GLN A 278 7.31 0.13 10.28
CA GLN A 278 7.65 0.23 11.71
C GLN A 278 7.55 1.68 12.20
N LEU A 279 8.05 2.66 11.45
CA LEU A 279 7.94 4.09 11.81
C LEU A 279 6.50 4.57 11.83
N LEU A 280 5.71 4.24 10.81
CA LEU A 280 4.30 4.58 10.72
C LEU A 280 3.49 3.92 11.85
N THR A 281 3.80 2.67 12.16
CA THR A 281 3.22 1.96 13.32
C THR A 281 3.51 2.70 14.62
N LEU A 282 4.75 3.14 14.80
CA LEU A 282 5.18 3.88 15.98
C LEU A 282 4.44 5.23 16.08
N TYR A 283 4.39 5.99 14.98
CA TYR A 283 3.66 7.25 14.86
C TYR A 283 2.16 7.08 15.19
N ALA A 284 1.50 6.08 14.63
CA ALA A 284 0.07 5.81 14.85
C ALA A 284 -0.27 5.40 16.30
N VAL A 285 0.66 4.77 17.01
CA VAL A 285 0.43 4.25 18.37
C VAL A 285 0.67 5.30 19.45
N LYS A 286 1.58 6.25 19.24
CA LYS A 286 2.04 7.14 20.32
C LYS A 286 2.44 8.55 19.86
N PRO A 287 1.57 9.32 19.20
CA PRO A 287 1.91 10.63 18.64
C PRO A 287 2.43 11.62 19.70
N GLU A 288 1.87 11.61 20.91
CA GLU A 288 2.16 12.62 21.95
C GLU A 288 3.47 12.41 22.72
N ASN A 289 4.05 11.20 22.69
CA ASN A 289 5.18 10.82 23.55
C ASN A 289 6.35 10.19 22.77
N LEU A 290 6.24 10.10 21.45
CA LEU A 290 7.40 9.97 20.58
C LEU A 290 8.17 11.28 20.70
N MET A 291 9.33 11.23 21.36
CA MET A 291 10.15 12.41 21.53
C MET A 291 10.26 13.13 20.18
N GLU A 292 10.04 14.45 20.15
CA GLU A 292 10.17 15.29 18.95
C GLU A 292 11.48 15.06 18.18
N ALA A 293 12.49 14.47 18.83
CA ALA A 293 13.77 14.11 18.25
C ALA A 293 13.86 12.66 17.69
N TYR A 294 13.06 11.70 18.16
CA TYR A 294 13.22 10.29 17.78
C TYR A 294 12.77 10.01 16.34
N LEU A 295 11.53 10.38 16.00
CA LEU A 295 10.99 10.15 14.66
C LEU A 295 11.81 10.91 13.60
N PRO A 296 12.07 12.23 13.73
CA PRO A 296 12.92 12.93 12.77
C PRO A 296 14.34 12.38 12.70
N GLY A 297 14.90 11.90 13.82
CA GLY A 297 16.21 11.25 13.84
C GLY A 297 16.26 9.96 13.01
N LYS A 298 15.20 9.15 13.06
CA LYS A 298 15.07 7.93 12.24
C LYS A 298 14.76 8.21 10.79
N VAL A 299 13.88 9.17 10.52
CA VAL A 299 13.62 9.67 9.16
C VAL A 299 14.93 10.16 8.52
N LEU A 300 15.74 10.93 9.26
CA LEU A 300 17.05 11.39 8.77
C LEU A 300 18.00 10.23 8.47
N GLN A 301 17.96 9.13 9.25
CA GLN A 301 18.75 7.92 8.93
C GLN A 301 18.28 7.27 7.63
N ILE A 302 16.97 7.17 7.39
CA ILE A 302 16.39 6.67 6.13
C ILE A 302 16.84 7.55 4.95
N CYS A 303 16.76 8.88 5.08
CA CYS A 303 17.25 9.79 4.04
C CYS A 303 18.74 9.60 3.76
N LYS A 304 19.56 9.35 4.79
CA LYS A 304 20.99 9.03 4.62
C LYS A 304 21.20 7.72 3.88
N MET A 305 20.34 6.72 4.07
CA MET A 305 20.39 5.46 3.32
C MET A 305 20.03 5.66 1.85
N ALA A 306 18.96 6.40 1.56
CA ALA A 306 18.63 6.82 0.19
C ALA A 306 19.80 7.56 -0.47
N GLN A 307 20.38 8.56 0.20
CA GLN A 307 21.50 9.33 -0.34
C GLN A 307 22.73 8.45 -0.58
N LYS A 308 23.05 7.54 0.35
CA LYS A 308 24.14 6.59 0.17
C LYS A 308 23.91 5.66 -1.04
N ALA A 309 22.69 5.18 -1.24
CA ALA A 309 22.34 4.37 -2.41
C ALA A 309 22.51 5.16 -3.71
N ILE A 310 22.12 6.44 -3.73
CA ILE A 310 22.37 7.36 -4.86
C ILE A 310 23.87 7.52 -5.12
N ASP A 311 24.65 7.81 -4.08
CA ASP A 311 26.09 8.07 -4.18
C ASP A 311 26.89 6.83 -4.61
N THR A 312 26.39 5.64 -4.28
CA THR A 312 26.98 4.34 -4.66
C THR A 312 26.41 3.78 -5.96
N HIS A 313 25.61 4.55 -6.70
CA HIS A 313 24.99 4.16 -7.97
C HIS A 313 24.08 2.92 -7.89
N GLN A 314 23.46 2.69 -6.73
CA GLN A 314 22.47 1.63 -6.51
C GLN A 314 21.05 2.20 -6.72
N PHE A 315 20.72 2.53 -7.97
CA PHE A 315 19.52 3.32 -8.30
C PHE A 315 18.20 2.63 -7.92
N ASP A 316 18.03 1.34 -8.20
CA ASP A 316 16.81 0.60 -7.83
C ASP A 316 16.57 0.60 -6.31
N GLU A 317 17.66 0.53 -5.53
CA GLU A 317 17.58 0.58 -4.08
C GLU A 317 17.29 2.01 -3.59
N ALA A 318 17.92 3.02 -4.20
CA ALA A 318 17.61 4.42 -3.94
C ALA A 318 16.14 4.75 -4.18
N GLU A 319 15.53 4.27 -5.28
CA GLU A 319 14.10 4.47 -5.56
C GLU A 319 13.21 3.87 -4.47
N LYS A 320 13.51 2.66 -3.96
CA LYS A 320 12.76 2.07 -2.85
C LYS A 320 12.85 2.91 -1.57
N TRP A 321 14.04 3.42 -1.24
CA TRP A 321 14.23 4.30 -0.09
C TRP A 321 13.51 5.65 -0.27
N LEU A 322 13.54 6.22 -1.48
CA LEU A 322 12.84 7.47 -1.76
C LEU A 322 11.32 7.31 -1.74
N ALA A 323 10.78 6.19 -2.23
CA ALA A 323 9.35 5.87 -2.09
C ALA A 323 8.93 5.79 -0.62
N CYS A 324 9.78 5.20 0.22
CA CYS A 324 9.60 5.18 1.67
C CYS A 324 9.62 6.59 2.29
N CYS A 325 10.55 7.45 1.86
CA CYS A 325 10.58 8.85 2.28
C CYS A 325 9.32 9.62 1.88
N THR A 326 8.80 9.40 0.66
CA THR A 326 7.52 9.96 0.20
C THR A 326 6.38 9.54 1.12
N GLU A 327 6.24 8.23 1.38
CA GLU A 327 5.18 7.69 2.23
C GLU A 327 5.23 8.27 3.65
N LEU A 328 6.42 8.42 4.23
CA LEU A 328 6.62 9.05 5.55
C LEU A 328 6.26 10.54 5.54
N GLN A 329 6.64 11.29 4.50
CA GLN A 329 6.31 12.71 4.39
C GLN A 329 4.80 12.93 4.29
N ASP A 330 4.11 12.08 3.54
CA ASP A 330 2.67 12.17 3.32
C ASP A 330 1.87 11.79 4.57
N GLN A 331 2.24 10.69 5.24
CA GLN A 331 1.51 10.20 6.42
C GLN A 331 1.88 10.92 7.74
N CYS A 332 3.01 11.61 7.80
CA CYS A 332 3.48 12.33 8.99
C CYS A 332 3.72 13.83 8.71
N GLN A 333 2.92 14.43 7.82
CA GLN A 333 3.10 15.81 7.35
C GLN A 333 3.11 16.85 8.48
N ASP A 334 2.27 16.65 9.49
CA ASP A 334 2.16 17.46 10.70
C ASP A 334 3.45 17.47 11.54
N MET A 335 4.13 16.33 11.66
CA MET A 335 5.39 16.21 12.41
C MET A 335 6.63 16.59 11.58
N LEU A 336 6.57 16.42 10.27
CA LEU A 336 7.67 16.66 9.33
C LEU A 336 7.49 18.00 8.58
N ALA A 337 6.76 18.96 9.12
CA ALA A 337 6.63 20.28 8.53
C ALA A 337 7.87 21.16 8.77
N GLY A 338 8.04 22.18 7.93
CA GLY A 338 9.04 23.24 8.11
C GLY A 338 10.49 22.76 7.93
N ASP A 339 11.30 22.89 8.98
CA ASP A 339 12.73 22.51 8.95
C ASP A 339 12.96 21.00 9.05
N LYS A 340 11.91 20.23 9.35
CA LYS A 340 11.94 18.76 9.47
C LYS A 340 11.45 18.05 8.21
N GLU A 341 11.06 18.81 7.18
CA GLU A 341 10.59 18.27 5.91
C GLU A 341 11.67 17.43 5.25
N ILE A 342 11.26 16.28 4.72
CA ILE A 342 12.15 15.42 3.97
C ILE A 342 12.34 16.04 2.58
N PRO A 343 13.58 16.31 2.13
CA PRO A 343 13.86 16.87 0.81
C PRO A 343 13.71 15.81 -0.30
N VAL A 344 12.56 15.15 -0.36
CA VAL A 344 12.29 14.01 -1.25
C VAL A 344 12.45 14.42 -2.72
N ALA A 345 11.96 15.61 -3.07
CA ALA A 345 12.04 16.12 -4.44
C ALA A 345 13.50 16.35 -4.86
N GLU A 346 14.31 16.96 -3.99
CA GLU A 346 15.73 17.22 -4.24
C GLU A 346 16.50 15.91 -4.40
N MET A 347 16.17 14.90 -3.59
CA MET A 347 16.81 13.60 -3.66
C MET A 347 16.44 12.83 -4.93
N TYR A 348 15.18 12.89 -5.39
CA TYR A 348 14.79 12.35 -6.70
C TYR A 348 15.51 13.06 -7.86
N LEU A 349 15.65 14.39 -7.79
CA LEU A 349 16.43 15.15 -8.77
C LEU A 349 17.90 14.71 -8.79
N ASN A 350 18.51 14.54 -7.61
CA ASN A 350 19.89 14.05 -7.50
C ASN A 350 20.03 12.63 -8.08
N LEU A 351 19.09 11.73 -7.78
CA LEU A 351 19.03 10.40 -8.36
C LEU A 351 18.98 10.46 -9.90
N ALA A 352 18.05 11.23 -10.47
CA ALA A 352 17.90 11.38 -11.93
C ALA A 352 19.18 11.90 -12.60
N LYS A 353 19.82 12.91 -11.98
CA LYS A 353 21.12 13.43 -12.44
C LYS A 353 22.23 12.38 -12.41
N LYS A 354 22.31 11.60 -11.34
CA LYS A 354 23.33 10.55 -11.17
C LYS A 354 23.11 9.36 -12.10
N ARG A 355 21.85 9.05 -12.41
CA ARG A 355 21.47 8.04 -13.40
C ARG A 355 21.77 8.49 -14.84
N GLY A 356 21.82 9.80 -15.07
CA GLY A 356 22.08 10.39 -16.38
C GLY A 356 20.82 10.52 -17.21
N ASP A 357 19.67 10.80 -16.57
CA ASP A 357 18.40 10.98 -17.26
C ASP A 357 18.44 12.22 -18.16
N ASP A 358 17.98 12.08 -19.40
CA ASP A 358 17.99 13.17 -20.39
C ASP A 358 16.99 14.28 -20.07
N ASN A 359 15.91 13.97 -19.34
CA ASN A 359 14.84 14.91 -19.00
C ASN A 359 14.74 15.11 -17.48
N LEU A 360 15.39 16.16 -16.99
CA LEU A 360 15.37 16.53 -15.57
C LEU A 360 14.21 17.46 -15.19
N VAL A 361 13.50 18.02 -16.17
CA VAL A 361 12.48 19.07 -15.95
C VAL A 361 11.39 18.64 -14.95
N PRO A 362 10.83 17.41 -15.00
CA PRO A 362 9.82 17.00 -14.02
C PRO A 362 10.34 17.00 -12.58
N PHE A 363 11.59 16.56 -12.38
CA PHE A 363 12.22 16.54 -11.07
C PHE A 363 12.57 17.95 -10.58
N GLN A 364 13.10 18.80 -11.47
CA GLN A 364 13.41 20.19 -11.16
C GLN A 364 12.15 20.99 -10.80
N ARG A 365 11.05 20.77 -11.54
CA ARG A 365 9.74 21.34 -11.25
C ARG A 365 9.28 20.94 -9.85
N ARG A 366 9.37 19.65 -9.50
CA ARG A 366 8.95 19.14 -8.19
C ARG A 366 9.71 19.81 -7.04
N VAL A 367 11.02 20.03 -7.20
CA VAL A 367 11.85 20.76 -6.22
C VAL A 367 11.39 22.21 -6.10
N TYR A 368 11.26 22.90 -7.23
CA TYR A 368 10.84 24.30 -7.27
C TYR A 368 9.46 24.51 -6.63
N LEU A 369 8.47 23.71 -7.00
CA LEU A 369 7.13 23.74 -6.40
C LEU A 369 7.16 23.40 -4.92
N GLY A 370 8.02 22.46 -4.50
CA GLY A 370 8.28 22.16 -3.09
C GLY A 370 8.74 23.40 -2.31
N PHE A 371 9.70 24.16 -2.84
CA PHE A 371 10.13 25.41 -2.19
C PHE A 371 9.02 26.45 -2.11
N LEU A 372 8.24 26.63 -3.19
CA LEU A 372 7.14 27.60 -3.20
C LEU A 372 6.04 27.23 -2.20
N ARG A 373 5.63 25.95 -2.16
CA ARG A 373 4.62 25.43 -1.22
C ARG A 373 5.00 25.69 0.24
N ASN A 374 6.28 25.62 0.55
CA ASN A 374 6.82 25.84 1.89
C ASN A 374 7.19 27.31 2.18
N GLY A 375 6.84 28.24 1.30
CA GLY A 375 7.16 29.66 1.46
C GLY A 375 8.65 29.99 1.37
N LYS A 376 9.48 29.07 0.85
CA LYS A 376 10.94 29.21 0.72
C LYS A 376 11.32 29.90 -0.60
N ALA A 377 10.74 31.06 -0.89
CA ALA A 377 10.93 31.78 -2.16
C ALA A 377 12.39 32.10 -2.50
N VAL A 378 13.22 32.41 -1.49
CA VAL A 378 14.66 32.65 -1.67
C VAL A 378 15.39 31.38 -2.10
N ALA A 379 15.08 30.23 -1.49
CA ALA A 379 15.66 28.95 -1.87
C ALA A 379 15.22 28.52 -3.27
N ALA A 380 13.95 28.79 -3.64
CA ALA A 380 13.45 28.57 -4.99
C ALA A 380 14.25 29.36 -6.03
N GLN A 381 14.55 30.63 -5.76
CA GLN A 381 15.35 31.47 -6.65
C GLN A 381 16.81 30.99 -6.75
N GLN A 382 17.43 30.63 -5.62
CA GLN A 382 18.79 30.07 -5.61
C GLN A 382 18.86 28.76 -6.41
N PHE A 383 17.86 27.89 -6.26
CA PHE A 383 17.76 26.65 -7.01
C PHE A 383 17.69 26.88 -8.52
N LEU A 384 16.87 27.84 -8.98
CA LEU A 384 16.80 28.21 -10.39
C LEU A 384 18.18 28.67 -10.94
N GLU A 385 18.90 29.49 -10.16
CA GLU A 385 20.23 29.98 -10.52
C GLU A 385 21.28 28.86 -10.57
N GLU A 386 21.27 27.94 -9.60
CA GLU A 386 22.19 26.80 -9.53
C GLU A 386 21.95 25.79 -10.66
N GLU A 387 20.69 25.54 -11.01
CA GLU A 387 20.31 24.66 -12.10
C GLU A 387 20.46 25.32 -13.48
N GLY A 388 20.66 26.65 -13.54
CA GLY A 388 20.75 27.39 -14.79
C GLY A 388 19.43 27.40 -15.58
N ILE A 389 18.30 27.35 -14.88
CA ILE A 389 16.94 27.30 -15.45
C ILE A 389 16.11 28.48 -14.96
N SER A 390 15.16 28.92 -15.76
CA SER A 390 14.19 29.94 -15.38
C SER A 390 12.91 29.30 -14.82
N ALA A 391 12.19 30.05 -13.96
CA ALA A 391 10.87 29.61 -13.47
C ALA A 391 9.88 29.32 -14.61
N VAL A 392 10.04 29.99 -15.77
CA VAL A 392 9.19 29.81 -16.95
C VAL A 392 9.43 28.45 -17.60
N GLU A 393 10.68 27.98 -17.63
CA GLU A 393 11.03 26.64 -18.16
C GLU A 393 10.50 25.51 -17.27
N LEU A 394 10.29 25.78 -15.98
CA LEU A 394 9.70 24.83 -15.04
C LEU A 394 8.18 24.84 -14.99
N ARG A 395 7.50 25.78 -15.64
CA ARG A 395 6.02 25.79 -15.65
C ARG A 395 5.51 24.50 -16.24
N ASP A 396 4.49 23.91 -15.61
CA ASP A 396 3.72 22.89 -16.26
C ASP A 396 2.74 23.51 -17.24
N LEU A 397 3.14 23.47 -18.49
CA LEU A 397 2.24 23.85 -19.57
C LEU A 397 1.43 22.66 -20.05
N SER A 398 1.64 21.46 -19.49
CA SER A 398 0.68 20.38 -19.68
C SER A 398 -0.70 20.87 -19.22
N PRO A 399 -1.78 20.42 -19.86
CA PRO A 399 -3.10 20.83 -19.45
C PRO A 399 -3.31 20.43 -17.98
N CYS A 400 -3.85 21.32 -17.15
CA CYS A 400 -4.20 20.98 -15.78
C CYS A 400 -5.51 20.17 -15.78
N PHE A 401 -5.57 19.09 -15.00
CA PHE A 401 -6.73 18.21 -14.90
C PHE A 401 -7.32 18.28 -13.49
N PHE A 402 -8.65 18.29 -13.41
CA PHE A 402 -9.35 17.91 -12.20
C PHE A 402 -10.69 17.30 -12.55
N GLY A 403 -11.16 16.39 -11.69
CA GLY A 403 -12.36 15.64 -11.98
C GLY A 403 -13.05 15.16 -10.71
N ARG A 404 -14.22 14.56 -10.93
CA ARG A 404 -15.02 13.88 -9.93
C ARG A 404 -15.49 12.59 -10.59
N GLY A 405 -15.34 11.45 -9.91
CA GLY A 405 -15.90 10.18 -10.37
C GLY A 405 -17.43 10.22 -10.31
N THR A 406 -18.04 9.30 -9.57
CA THR A 406 -19.48 9.36 -9.35
C THR A 406 -19.82 10.45 -8.32
N LEU A 407 -20.72 11.36 -8.71
CA LEU A 407 -21.38 12.31 -7.83
C LEU A 407 -22.85 11.91 -7.72
N SER A 408 -23.29 11.65 -6.49
CA SER A 408 -24.71 11.46 -6.16
C SER A 408 -25.06 12.34 -4.98
N SER A 409 -25.79 13.43 -5.21
CA SER A 409 -26.19 14.36 -4.15
C SER A 409 -27.70 14.56 -4.09
N SER A 410 -28.24 14.52 -2.88
CA SER A 410 -29.64 14.84 -2.58
C SER A 410 -29.78 16.12 -1.73
N ILE A 411 -28.72 16.95 -1.66
CA ILE A 411 -28.69 18.18 -0.86
C ILE A 411 -29.52 19.28 -1.55
N SER A 412 -30.85 19.17 -1.44
CA SER A 412 -31.85 20.07 -2.03
C SER A 412 -31.90 21.42 -1.31
N ASN A 413 -30.94 22.31 -1.57
CA ASN A 413 -30.82 23.62 -0.92
C ASN A 413 -30.90 24.82 -1.89
N ASP A 414 -31.08 24.61 -3.19
CA ASP A 414 -31.04 25.65 -4.24
C ASP A 414 -29.74 26.51 -4.20
N ARG A 415 -28.65 26.01 -3.58
CA ARG A 415 -27.34 26.67 -3.51
C ARG A 415 -26.32 25.89 -4.35
N TRP A 416 -25.30 26.61 -4.80
CA TRP A 416 -24.11 25.99 -5.38
C TRP A 416 -23.33 25.27 -4.29
N ASN A 417 -23.06 23.99 -4.54
CA ASN A 417 -22.22 23.14 -3.70
C ASN A 417 -20.95 22.83 -4.48
N GLU A 418 -19.79 22.85 -3.82
CA GLU A 418 -18.52 22.48 -4.41
C GLU A 418 -18.47 20.95 -4.59
N GLY A 419 -18.14 20.48 -5.79
CA GLY A 419 -17.90 19.07 -6.07
C GLY A 419 -16.42 18.72 -6.03
N CYS A 420 -15.60 19.50 -6.73
CA CYS A 420 -14.13 19.42 -6.71
C CYS A 420 -13.52 20.72 -7.23
N ARG A 421 -12.19 20.87 -7.17
CA ARG A 421 -11.47 22.06 -7.62
C ARG A 421 -10.11 21.72 -8.24
N SER A 422 -9.62 22.61 -9.12
CA SER A 422 -8.26 22.53 -9.66
C SER A 422 -7.20 22.95 -8.64
N SER A 423 -5.94 22.68 -8.95
CA SER A 423 -4.81 23.40 -8.35
C SER A 423 -4.82 24.88 -8.75
N ALA A 424 -3.96 25.67 -8.09
CA ALA A 424 -3.72 27.05 -8.51
C ALA A 424 -3.10 27.07 -9.92
N LEU A 425 -3.66 27.91 -10.79
CA LEU A 425 -3.30 28.00 -12.19
C LEU A 425 -1.93 28.66 -12.36
N GLU A 426 -1.04 28.02 -13.11
CA GLU A 426 0.35 28.50 -13.26
C GLU A 426 0.50 29.57 -14.35
N GLY A 427 -0.44 29.61 -15.30
CA GLY A 427 -0.41 30.47 -16.47
C GLY A 427 -1.77 31.08 -16.81
N GLU A 428 -1.78 31.89 -17.86
CA GLU A 428 -3.04 32.38 -18.42
C GLU A 428 -3.75 31.24 -19.16
N VAL A 429 -5.05 31.08 -18.93
CA VAL A 429 -5.82 30.03 -19.58
C VAL A 429 -6.24 30.46 -20.98
N SER A 430 -6.04 29.59 -21.95
CA SER A 430 -6.50 29.75 -23.32
C SER A 430 -7.85 29.08 -23.54
N ARG A 431 -8.00 27.85 -23.05
CA ARG A 431 -9.21 27.03 -23.25
C ARG A 431 -9.47 26.17 -22.02
N VAL A 432 -10.74 25.87 -21.77
CA VAL A 432 -11.15 24.84 -20.79
C VAL A 432 -12.10 23.88 -21.47
N PHE A 433 -11.82 22.59 -21.39
CA PHE A 433 -12.66 21.53 -21.91
C PHE A 433 -13.27 20.75 -20.75
N VAL A 434 -14.59 20.66 -20.73
CA VAL A 434 -15.34 20.01 -19.66
C VAL A 434 -16.19 18.90 -20.24
N THR A 435 -16.16 17.74 -19.62
CA THR A 435 -17.02 16.58 -19.94
C THR A 435 -17.72 16.07 -18.70
N ALA A 436 -18.87 15.43 -18.89
CA ALA A 436 -19.70 14.92 -17.82
C ALA A 436 -20.55 13.76 -18.37
N ASP A 437 -20.52 12.61 -17.69
CA ASP A 437 -21.21 11.40 -18.12
C ASP A 437 -22.45 11.15 -17.26
N ASN A 438 -23.45 10.49 -17.84
CA ASN A 438 -24.71 10.12 -17.20
C ASN A 438 -25.35 11.22 -16.33
N LEU A 439 -25.24 12.49 -16.73
CA LEU A 439 -25.85 13.58 -15.98
C LEU A 439 -27.37 13.39 -15.93
N ARG A 440 -27.89 13.10 -14.73
CA ARG A 440 -29.31 12.84 -14.48
C ARG A 440 -29.78 13.67 -13.30
N ASP A 441 -30.85 14.43 -13.52
CA ASP A 441 -31.70 14.92 -12.44
C ASP A 441 -32.81 13.88 -12.17
N GLN A 442 -33.57 14.02 -11.07
CA GLN A 442 -34.54 13.02 -10.57
C GLN A 442 -35.64 12.58 -11.56
N GLY A 443 -35.75 13.19 -12.74
CA GLY A 443 -36.65 12.77 -13.80
C GLY A 443 -38.09 13.32 -13.74
N TRP A 444 -38.46 14.10 -12.71
CA TRP A 444 -39.77 14.78 -12.59
C TRP A 444 -39.66 16.18 -11.96
N GLY A 445 -40.66 17.04 -12.21
CA GLY A 445 -40.73 18.41 -11.70
C GLY A 445 -39.97 19.43 -12.55
N ASN A 446 -39.56 20.56 -11.94
CA ASN A 446 -38.89 21.67 -12.64
C ASN A 446 -37.41 21.42 -13.00
N ALA A 447 -36.88 20.21 -12.73
CA ALA A 447 -35.54 19.76 -13.11
C ALA A 447 -34.44 20.84 -12.92
N LYS A 448 -34.32 21.35 -11.69
CA LYS A 448 -33.45 22.49 -11.38
C LYS A 448 -31.97 22.11 -11.24
N GLY A 449 -31.61 20.85 -11.49
CA GLY A 449 -30.22 20.40 -11.54
C GLY A 449 -29.40 21.27 -12.49
N SER A 450 -28.25 21.74 -12.03
CA SER A 450 -27.37 22.61 -12.81
C SER A 450 -25.92 22.38 -12.43
N LEU A 451 -25.05 22.37 -13.43
CA LEU A 451 -23.60 22.25 -13.28
C LEU A 451 -22.93 23.56 -13.70
N ALA A 452 -21.92 24.00 -12.95
CA ALA A 452 -21.13 25.17 -13.29
C ALA A 452 -19.64 24.93 -13.11
N LEU A 453 -18.88 25.69 -13.90
CA LEU A 453 -17.47 25.93 -13.66
C LEU A 453 -17.33 27.36 -13.15
N ALA A 454 -16.73 27.52 -11.98
CA ALA A 454 -16.54 28.81 -11.33
C ALA A 454 -15.05 29.11 -11.15
N LEU A 455 -14.64 30.31 -11.52
CA LEU A 455 -13.28 30.81 -11.38
C LEU A 455 -13.18 31.61 -10.08
N TYR A 456 -12.19 31.25 -9.25
CA TYR A 456 -11.91 31.88 -7.97
C TYR A 456 -10.52 32.51 -7.96
N SER A 457 -10.37 33.61 -7.22
CA SER A 457 -9.07 34.23 -6.94
C SER A 457 -8.29 33.40 -5.92
N SER A 458 -7.00 33.72 -5.74
CA SER A 458 -6.17 33.11 -4.68
C SER A 458 -6.69 33.37 -3.25
N ASN A 459 -7.60 34.33 -3.08
CA ASN A 459 -8.24 34.67 -1.80
C ASN A 459 -9.64 34.05 -1.65
N ASP A 460 -9.98 33.07 -2.49
CA ASP A 460 -11.30 32.40 -2.52
C ASP A 460 -12.48 33.34 -2.84
N GLU A 461 -12.23 34.41 -3.61
CA GLU A 461 -13.28 35.30 -4.10
C GLU A 461 -13.76 34.83 -5.48
N LEU A 462 -15.08 34.73 -5.66
CA LEU A 462 -15.68 34.36 -6.94
C LEU A 462 -15.45 35.46 -7.99
N ILE A 463 -14.70 35.16 -9.05
CA ILE A 463 -14.40 36.06 -10.15
C ILE A 463 -15.47 35.95 -11.25
N ALA A 464 -15.78 34.72 -11.66
CA ALA A 464 -16.73 34.44 -12.73
C ALA A 464 -17.34 33.04 -12.55
N ARG A 465 -18.57 32.84 -13.03
CA ARG A 465 -19.24 31.54 -13.05
C ARG A 465 -19.87 31.29 -14.40
N CYS A 466 -19.65 30.12 -14.97
CA CYS A 466 -20.25 29.67 -16.21
C CYS A 466 -21.11 28.44 -15.95
N ASN A 467 -22.41 28.53 -16.24
CA ASN A 467 -23.27 27.34 -16.28
C ASN A 467 -22.83 26.49 -17.49
N LEU A 468 -22.45 25.23 -17.26
CA LEU A 468 -21.81 24.38 -18.26
C LEU A 468 -22.79 23.87 -19.31
N PHE A 469 -23.90 23.26 -18.90
CA PHE A 469 -24.79 22.56 -19.82
C PHE A 469 -26.19 23.18 -19.90
N GLY A 470 -26.43 24.27 -19.16
CA GLY A 470 -27.76 24.85 -19.00
C GLY A 470 -28.52 24.19 -17.85
N THR A 471 -29.82 24.44 -17.77
CA THR A 471 -30.70 23.72 -16.84
C THR A 471 -31.16 22.42 -17.50
N TYR A 472 -31.09 21.32 -16.76
CA TYR A 472 -31.46 20.00 -17.25
C TYR A 472 -32.90 19.99 -17.84
N ARG A 473 -33.10 19.32 -18.98
CA ARG A 473 -34.38 19.26 -19.75
C ARG A 473 -34.96 20.58 -20.23
N THR A 474 -34.15 21.63 -20.34
CA THR A 474 -34.53 22.75 -21.20
C THR A 474 -34.41 22.31 -22.67
N GLU A 475 -35.25 22.83 -23.56
CA GLU A 475 -35.21 22.52 -25.01
C GLU A 475 -33.78 22.63 -25.62
N PRO A 476 -32.93 23.60 -25.20
CA PRO A 476 -31.53 23.65 -25.63
C PRO A 476 -30.65 22.50 -25.12
N TYR A 477 -30.99 21.86 -24.00
CA TYR A 477 -30.23 20.73 -23.45
C TYR A 477 -30.52 19.44 -24.23
N GLU A 478 -31.79 19.06 -24.34
CA GLU A 478 -32.18 17.78 -24.98
C GLU A 478 -31.82 17.74 -26.47
N SER A 479 -31.90 18.89 -27.15
CA SER A 479 -31.48 19.00 -28.55
C SER A 479 -29.95 18.95 -28.73
N LYS A 480 -29.18 19.38 -27.73
CA LYS A 480 -27.71 19.50 -27.82
C LYS A 480 -26.97 18.28 -27.27
N TYR A 481 -27.55 17.58 -26.28
CA TYR A 481 -26.95 16.41 -25.63
C TYR A 481 -27.94 15.24 -25.65
N PRO A 482 -28.25 14.67 -26.84
CA PRO A 482 -29.11 13.49 -26.95
C PRO A 482 -28.37 12.24 -26.47
N GLY A 483 -28.19 12.08 -25.17
CA GLY A 483 -27.47 10.93 -24.60
C GLY A 483 -27.05 11.11 -23.15
N ALA A 484 -26.20 10.19 -22.71
CA ALA A 484 -25.57 10.23 -21.39
C ALA A 484 -24.39 11.21 -21.30
N PHE A 485 -23.79 11.59 -22.43
CA PHE A 485 -22.57 12.38 -22.46
C PHE A 485 -22.83 13.87 -22.75
N ALA A 486 -22.28 14.75 -21.92
CA ALA A 486 -22.28 16.19 -22.14
C ALA A 486 -20.86 16.73 -22.16
N TYR A 487 -20.56 17.61 -23.12
CA TYR A 487 -19.27 18.29 -23.19
C TYR A 487 -19.41 19.77 -23.52
N ARG A 488 -18.40 20.56 -23.12
CA ARG A 488 -18.29 21.98 -23.45
C ARG A 488 -16.85 22.41 -23.57
N LEU A 489 -16.54 23.10 -24.67
CA LEU A 489 -15.32 23.86 -24.83
C LEU A 489 -15.59 25.33 -24.48
N LEU A 490 -14.81 25.87 -23.55
CA LEU A 490 -14.81 27.27 -23.16
C LEU A 490 -13.56 27.92 -23.75
N GLU A 491 -13.75 29.00 -24.49
CA GLU A 491 -12.67 29.76 -25.14
C GLU A 491 -12.51 31.14 -24.49
N SER A 492 -11.55 31.92 -25.01
CA SER A 492 -11.19 33.23 -24.47
C SER A 492 -12.28 34.31 -24.56
N ASP A 493 -13.42 34.04 -25.20
CA ASP A 493 -14.59 34.92 -25.20
C ASP A 493 -15.43 34.76 -23.92
N GLN A 494 -15.28 33.65 -23.20
CA GLN A 494 -16.00 33.38 -21.95
C GLN A 494 -15.27 34.00 -20.76
N GLU A 495 -16.02 34.67 -19.86
CA GLU A 495 -15.41 35.37 -18.70
C GLU A 495 -14.59 34.46 -17.78
N VAL A 496 -15.03 33.21 -17.59
CA VAL A 496 -14.30 32.22 -16.78
C VAL A 496 -12.93 31.86 -17.36
N VAL A 497 -12.68 32.13 -18.64
CA VAL A 497 -11.38 31.93 -19.29
C VAL A 497 -10.63 33.27 -19.38
N SER A 498 -11.29 34.32 -19.87
CA SER A 498 -10.62 35.61 -20.16
C SER A 498 -10.20 36.39 -18.93
N LYS A 499 -10.88 36.21 -17.78
CA LYS A 499 -10.51 36.84 -16.50
C LYS A 499 -9.51 36.00 -15.69
N CYS A 500 -9.10 34.85 -16.20
CA CYS A 500 -8.15 33.98 -15.51
C CYS A 500 -6.75 34.59 -15.49
N THR A 501 -6.18 34.69 -14.30
CA THR A 501 -4.78 35.08 -14.09
C THR A 501 -4.04 34.00 -13.30
N PRO A 502 -2.69 33.91 -13.40
CA PRO A 502 -1.91 33.00 -12.57
C PRO A 502 -2.25 33.16 -11.08
N GLY A 503 -2.38 32.04 -10.37
CA GLY A 503 -2.83 31.97 -8.97
C GLY A 503 -4.35 31.86 -8.77
N CYS A 504 -5.16 32.10 -9.81
CA CYS A 504 -6.58 31.73 -9.77
C CYS A 504 -6.75 30.21 -9.75
N TYR A 505 -7.96 29.72 -9.49
CA TYR A 505 -8.28 28.30 -9.61
C TYR A 505 -9.75 28.08 -9.97
N TYR A 506 -10.08 26.91 -10.51
CA TYR A 506 -11.45 26.55 -10.88
C TYR A 506 -12.10 25.66 -9.83
N LYS A 507 -13.39 25.87 -9.59
CA LYS A 507 -14.27 24.95 -8.86
C LYS A 507 -15.32 24.39 -9.79
N PHE A 508 -15.52 23.08 -9.73
CA PHE A 508 -16.74 22.45 -10.20
C PHE A 508 -17.81 22.63 -9.14
N GLU A 509 -18.92 23.26 -9.51
CA GLU A 509 -20.05 23.49 -8.63
C GLU A 509 -21.33 22.89 -9.20
N PHE A 510 -22.22 22.46 -8.33
CA PHE A 510 -23.52 21.91 -8.71
C PHE A 510 -24.66 22.41 -7.82
N ILE A 511 -25.87 22.47 -8.38
CA ILE A 511 -27.12 22.72 -7.65
C ILE A 511 -27.98 21.46 -7.72
N VAL A 512 -28.47 21.01 -6.56
CA VAL A 512 -29.61 20.10 -6.48
C VAL A 512 -30.85 20.94 -6.21
N GLY A 513 -31.87 20.80 -7.07
CA GLY A 513 -33.07 21.60 -6.99
C GLY A 513 -33.75 21.54 -5.61
N GLY A 514 -34.27 22.68 -5.15
CA GLY A 514 -35.12 22.76 -3.96
C GLY A 514 -36.54 22.27 -4.26
N GLY A 515 -37.13 21.52 -3.32
CA GLY A 515 -38.52 21.06 -3.42
C GLY A 515 -38.85 19.71 -2.78
N GLY A 516 -37.88 19.04 -2.14
CA GLY A 516 -38.06 17.70 -1.58
C GLY A 516 -37.97 16.60 -2.64
N GLY A 517 -37.12 15.59 -2.40
CA GLY A 517 -36.94 14.45 -3.30
C GLY A 517 -36.11 14.72 -4.56
N HIS A 518 -35.35 15.82 -4.59
CA HIS A 518 -34.42 16.08 -5.68
C HIS A 518 -33.10 15.33 -5.48
N ARG A 519 -32.56 14.78 -6.57
CA ARG A 519 -31.27 14.11 -6.60
C ARG A 519 -30.59 14.44 -7.93
N LEU A 520 -29.32 14.81 -7.84
CA LEU A 520 -28.44 14.94 -8.99
C LEU A 520 -27.47 13.76 -8.99
N GLU A 521 -27.43 13.06 -10.10
CA GLU A 521 -26.50 11.98 -10.40
C GLU A 521 -25.63 12.42 -11.57
N LEU A 522 -24.34 12.18 -11.47
CA LEU A 522 -23.35 12.46 -12.50
C LEU A 522 -22.24 11.42 -12.38
N ASP A 523 -21.85 10.85 -13.50
CA ASP A 523 -20.65 10.02 -13.61
C ASP A 523 -19.54 10.85 -14.25
N SER A 524 -18.30 10.60 -13.84
CA SER A 524 -17.09 11.04 -14.54
C SER A 524 -17.10 12.50 -15.03
N PHE A 525 -17.16 13.45 -14.09
CA PHE A 525 -16.86 14.85 -14.41
C PHE A 525 -15.36 15.01 -14.66
N ILE A 526 -14.98 15.55 -15.81
CA ILE A 526 -13.57 15.86 -16.12
C ILE A 526 -13.48 17.29 -16.63
N CYS A 527 -12.54 18.05 -16.09
CA CYS A 527 -12.20 19.39 -16.53
C CYS A 527 -10.72 19.46 -16.88
N LYS A 528 -10.43 19.91 -18.11
CA LYS A 528 -9.09 20.01 -18.70
C LYS A 528 -8.81 21.48 -19.02
N ILE A 529 -7.74 22.03 -18.46
CA ILE A 529 -7.42 23.45 -18.54
C ILE A 529 -6.15 23.62 -19.38
N PHE A 530 -6.24 24.35 -20.49
CA PHE A 530 -5.12 24.55 -21.41
C PHE A 530 -4.58 25.97 -21.29
N TYR A 531 -3.30 26.12 -20.93
CA TYR A 531 -2.64 27.42 -20.84
C TYR A 531 -2.34 28.02 -22.22
N LYS A 532 -2.26 29.35 -22.31
CA LYS A 532 -1.88 30.06 -23.55
C LYS A 532 -0.49 29.68 -24.01
N GLU A 533 0.43 29.53 -23.07
CA GLU A 533 1.83 29.20 -23.35
C GLU A 533 1.97 27.81 -23.96
N TRP A 534 1.07 26.86 -23.63
CA TRP A 534 1.04 25.53 -24.26
C TRP A 534 0.89 25.63 -25.78
N PHE A 535 0.06 26.56 -26.25
CA PHE A 535 -0.13 26.83 -27.67
C PHE A 535 1.02 27.66 -28.28
N ALA A 536 1.70 28.48 -27.47
CA ALA A 536 2.81 29.33 -27.93
C ALA A 536 4.13 28.57 -28.15
N GLN A 537 4.34 27.47 -27.42
CA GLN A 537 5.57 26.65 -27.55
C GLN A 537 5.60 25.79 -28.82
N GLN A 538 4.44 25.50 -29.41
CA GLN A 538 4.39 24.74 -30.65
C GLN A 538 4.77 25.68 -31.81
N GLN A 539 5.95 25.43 -32.42
CA GLN A 539 6.41 26.18 -33.60
C GLN A 539 5.45 26.04 -34.80
N ALA A 540 4.58 25.01 -34.77
CA ALA A 540 3.52 24.80 -35.74
C ALA A 540 2.23 25.47 -35.28
N PRO A 541 1.38 25.97 -36.21
CA PRO A 541 0.06 26.44 -35.84
C PRO A 541 -0.69 25.33 -35.11
N THR A 542 -1.42 25.70 -34.06
CA THR A 542 -2.17 24.77 -33.23
C THR A 542 -3.67 24.91 -33.47
N GLY A 543 -4.37 23.79 -33.43
CA GLY A 543 -5.81 23.73 -33.63
C GLY A 543 -6.51 23.10 -32.43
N CYS A 544 -7.78 23.46 -32.26
CA CYS A 544 -8.72 22.73 -31.43
C CYS A 544 -10.02 22.59 -32.23
N TYR A 545 -10.37 21.36 -32.62
CA TYR A 545 -11.57 21.12 -33.39
C TYR A 545 -12.05 19.67 -33.22
N ARG A 546 -13.32 19.43 -33.54
CA ARG A 546 -13.93 18.11 -33.45
C ARG A 546 -13.52 17.28 -34.67
N MET A 547 -13.00 16.08 -34.45
CA MET A 547 -12.66 15.13 -35.52
C MET A 547 -13.18 13.74 -35.18
N HIS A 548 -13.18 12.87 -36.19
CA HIS A 548 -13.47 11.45 -36.02
C HIS A 548 -12.19 10.68 -36.26
N ASP A 549 -12.00 9.62 -35.50
CA ASP A 549 -10.95 8.65 -35.75
C ASP A 549 -11.30 7.75 -36.96
N PRO A 550 -10.42 6.79 -37.34
CA PRO A 550 -10.72 5.86 -38.42
C PRO A 550 -11.92 4.93 -38.19
N GLU A 551 -12.35 4.72 -36.94
CA GLU A 551 -13.48 3.88 -36.57
C GLU A 551 -14.80 4.66 -36.55
N GLY A 552 -14.71 5.99 -36.61
CA GLY A 552 -15.84 6.91 -36.61
C GLY A 552 -16.16 7.46 -35.23
N ASP A 553 -15.31 7.20 -34.23
CA ASP A 553 -15.46 7.74 -32.89
C ASP A 553 -15.03 9.20 -32.87
N ALA A 554 -15.91 10.03 -32.30
CA ALA A 554 -15.72 11.47 -32.28
C ALA A 554 -14.95 11.90 -31.04
N GLY A 555 -14.13 12.93 -31.21
CA GLY A 555 -13.44 13.59 -30.12
C GLY A 555 -13.03 15.01 -30.46
N VAL A 556 -12.43 15.69 -29.49
CA VAL A 556 -11.82 17.01 -29.67
C VAL A 556 -10.32 16.86 -29.81
N PHE A 557 -9.81 17.18 -30.99
CA PHE A 557 -8.38 17.23 -31.27
C PHE A 557 -7.77 18.50 -30.69
N LEU A 558 -6.60 18.37 -30.08
CA LEU A 558 -5.77 19.44 -29.54
C LEU A 558 -4.32 19.18 -29.94
N GLY A 559 -3.73 20.04 -30.76
CA GLY A 559 -2.34 19.89 -31.16
C GLY A 559 -1.96 20.67 -32.40
N SER A 560 -0.86 20.25 -33.01
CA SER A 560 -0.35 20.86 -34.24
C SER A 560 -1.32 20.63 -35.41
N VAL A 561 -1.48 21.64 -36.25
CA VAL A 561 -2.26 21.59 -37.49
C VAL A 561 -1.43 22.00 -38.69
N ASN A 562 -1.82 21.55 -39.88
CA ASN A 562 -1.25 22.00 -41.14
C ASN A 562 -1.81 23.37 -41.55
N GLN A 563 -1.43 23.86 -42.74
CA GLN A 563 -1.88 25.16 -43.26
C GLN A 563 -3.39 25.23 -43.48
N GLN A 564 -4.06 24.09 -43.58
CA GLN A 564 -5.51 23.96 -43.74
C GLN A 564 -6.24 23.93 -42.39
N GLY A 565 -5.53 24.01 -41.27
CA GLY A 565 -6.12 23.92 -39.93
C GLY A 565 -6.52 22.50 -39.53
N VAL A 566 -5.99 21.48 -40.21
CA VAL A 566 -6.27 20.06 -39.95
C VAL A 566 -5.11 19.43 -39.17
N ALA A 567 -5.41 18.53 -38.23
CA ALA A 567 -4.48 17.82 -37.36
C ALA A 567 -3.28 17.26 -38.13
N HIS A 568 -2.08 17.70 -37.76
CA HIS A 568 -0.84 17.34 -38.41
C HIS A 568 0.34 17.55 -37.46
N GLY A 569 1.16 16.52 -37.24
CA GLY A 569 2.22 16.51 -36.23
C GLY A 569 1.76 15.92 -34.91
N LYS A 570 2.36 16.34 -33.79
CA LYS A 570 1.99 15.84 -32.46
C LYS A 570 0.68 16.47 -31.99
N GLY A 571 -0.14 15.67 -31.32
CA GLY A 571 -1.38 16.14 -30.72
C GLY A 571 -2.02 15.11 -29.82
N ARG A 572 -3.23 15.46 -29.37
CA ARG A 572 -4.06 14.64 -28.51
C ARG A 572 -5.50 14.68 -29.04
N LEU A 573 -6.21 13.56 -28.98
CA LEU A 573 -7.62 13.47 -29.29
C LEU A 573 -8.37 13.03 -28.05
N GLU A 574 -9.29 13.87 -27.59
CA GLU A 574 -10.12 13.63 -26.42
C GLU A 574 -11.47 13.09 -26.87
N TYR A 575 -11.68 11.79 -26.72
CA TYR A 575 -12.92 11.15 -27.12
C TYR A 575 -14.07 11.53 -26.19
N ASP A 576 -15.28 11.40 -26.75
CA ASP A 576 -16.53 11.64 -26.03
C ASP A 576 -16.83 10.58 -24.94
N ASP A 577 -16.03 9.53 -24.80
CA ASP A 577 -16.18 8.51 -23.76
C ASP A 577 -15.12 8.64 -22.65
N GLY A 578 -14.41 9.77 -22.62
CA GLY A 578 -13.34 10.05 -21.67
C GLY A 578 -11.98 9.45 -22.06
N ILE A 579 -11.90 8.64 -23.12
CA ILE A 579 -10.64 8.13 -23.62
C ILE A 579 -9.79 9.28 -24.18
N THR A 580 -8.50 9.21 -23.93
CA THR A 580 -7.51 10.15 -24.43
C THR A 580 -6.56 9.43 -25.38
N PHE A 581 -6.48 9.81 -26.64
CA PHE A 581 -5.38 9.43 -27.51
C PHE A 581 -4.27 10.47 -27.48
N VAL A 582 -3.03 10.07 -27.17
CA VAL A 582 -1.83 10.91 -27.31
C VAL A 582 -1.00 10.36 -28.47
N GLY A 583 -0.69 11.18 -29.47
CA GLY A 583 -0.04 10.65 -30.66
C GLY A 583 0.41 11.66 -31.71
N THR A 584 0.62 11.13 -32.91
CA THR A 584 0.97 11.87 -34.13
C THR A 584 -0.14 11.72 -35.16
N PHE A 585 -0.34 12.80 -35.90
CA PHE A 585 -1.40 12.97 -36.88
C PHE A 585 -0.78 13.40 -38.21
N ALA A 586 -1.40 13.03 -39.32
CA ALA A 586 -1.07 13.55 -40.63
C ALA A 586 -2.35 13.82 -41.41
N ASP A 587 -2.57 15.11 -41.72
CA ASP A 587 -3.68 15.58 -42.54
C ASP A 587 -5.05 15.08 -42.07
N GLY A 588 -5.24 15.06 -40.74
CA GLY A 588 -6.49 14.67 -40.09
C GLY A 588 -6.57 13.18 -39.75
N LEU A 589 -5.55 12.40 -40.06
CA LEU A 589 -5.50 10.98 -39.75
C LEU A 589 -4.58 10.71 -38.57
N MET A 590 -4.98 9.80 -37.69
CA MET A 590 -4.12 9.28 -36.63
C MET A 590 -3.08 8.33 -37.24
N LEU A 591 -1.81 8.49 -36.86
CA LEU A 591 -0.72 7.66 -37.36
C LEU A 591 -0.14 6.76 -36.28
N GLU A 592 0.26 7.32 -35.15
CA GLU A 592 0.91 6.56 -34.09
C GLU A 592 0.62 7.19 -32.74
N GLY A 593 0.31 6.41 -31.72
CA GLY A 593 -0.01 6.93 -30.40
C GLY A 593 -0.61 5.90 -29.46
N THR A 594 -1.07 6.36 -28.30
CA THR A 594 -1.59 5.53 -27.21
C THR A 594 -2.91 6.09 -26.71
N ASN A 595 -3.92 5.22 -26.56
CA ASN A 595 -5.16 5.51 -25.85
C ASN A 595 -4.98 5.30 -24.35
N TYR A 596 -5.48 6.24 -23.58
CA TYR A 596 -5.50 6.21 -22.13
C TYR A 596 -6.93 6.35 -21.62
N GLN A 597 -7.26 5.57 -20.60
CA GLN A 597 -8.49 5.68 -19.84
C GLN A 597 -8.12 5.71 -18.36
N ASN A 598 -8.58 6.72 -17.63
CA ASN A 598 -8.26 6.92 -16.20
C ASN A 598 -6.74 6.89 -15.93
N GLY A 599 -5.94 7.48 -16.81
CA GLY A 599 -4.48 7.49 -16.69
C GLY A 599 -3.77 6.21 -17.13
N GLN A 600 -4.49 5.11 -17.34
CA GLN A 600 -3.92 3.83 -17.77
C GLN A 600 -3.95 3.70 -19.28
N ALA A 601 -2.82 3.28 -19.87
CA ALA A 601 -2.76 2.98 -21.29
C ALA A 601 -3.58 1.71 -21.57
N ILE A 602 -4.54 1.79 -22.49
CA ILE A 602 -5.45 0.68 -22.84
C ILE A 602 -5.15 0.12 -24.24
N HIS A 603 -4.82 0.97 -25.21
CA HIS A 603 -4.54 0.58 -26.59
C HIS A 603 -3.41 1.42 -27.18
N SER A 604 -2.73 0.89 -28.20
CA SER A 604 -1.69 1.60 -28.96
C SER A 604 -1.92 1.47 -30.46
N MET A 605 -1.51 2.47 -31.21
CA MET A 605 -1.66 2.58 -32.66
C MET A 605 -0.29 2.78 -33.31
N VAL A 606 -0.02 2.09 -34.43
CA VAL A 606 1.16 2.28 -35.27
C VAL A 606 0.76 2.24 -36.75
N GLY A 607 1.15 3.25 -37.51
CA GLY A 607 0.84 3.36 -38.95
C GLY A 607 -0.65 3.48 -39.25
N GLY A 608 -1.42 4.12 -38.37
CA GLY A 608 -2.87 4.30 -38.48
C GLY A 608 -3.68 3.02 -38.21
N ARG A 609 -3.06 2.02 -37.56
CA ARG A 609 -3.72 0.76 -37.20
C ARG A 609 -3.45 0.45 -35.73
N TRP A 610 -4.47 0.00 -35.01
CA TRP A 610 -4.30 -0.52 -33.65
C TRP A 610 -3.36 -1.73 -33.66
N THR A 611 -2.45 -1.79 -32.68
CA THR A 611 -1.45 -2.85 -32.58
C THR A 611 -2.12 -4.19 -32.22
N PRO A 612 -1.85 -5.29 -32.95
CA PRO A 612 -2.44 -6.59 -32.65
C PRO A 612 -2.09 -7.04 -31.22
N GLY A 613 -3.10 -7.32 -30.40
CA GLY A 613 -2.94 -7.61 -28.96
C GLY A 613 -3.71 -6.66 -28.04
N SER A 614 -4.15 -5.51 -28.57
CA SER A 614 -5.04 -4.56 -27.89
C SER A 614 -6.38 -5.17 -27.46
N ASP A 615 -6.87 -6.18 -28.19
CA ASP A 615 -8.11 -6.90 -27.87
C ASP A 615 -8.02 -7.68 -26.54
N PHE A 616 -6.80 -7.91 -26.03
CA PHE A 616 -6.55 -8.54 -24.73
C PHE A 616 -5.98 -7.56 -23.69
N GLY A 617 -6.14 -6.25 -23.92
CA GLY A 617 -6.01 -5.22 -22.89
C GLY A 617 -4.59 -4.73 -22.58
N ASN A 618 -3.55 -5.16 -23.30
CA ASN A 618 -2.19 -4.67 -23.07
C ASN A 618 -1.65 -3.86 -24.28
N PRO A 619 -1.39 -2.55 -24.12
CA PRO A 619 -0.78 -1.73 -25.17
C PRO A 619 0.71 -2.07 -25.35
N ASP A 620 1.26 -1.73 -26.52
CA ASP A 620 2.69 -1.85 -26.81
C ASP A 620 3.47 -0.83 -25.96
N GLU A 621 4.22 -1.31 -24.97
CA GLU A 621 5.02 -0.50 -24.05
C GLU A 621 6.02 0.44 -24.77
N THR A 622 6.49 0.06 -25.97
CA THR A 622 7.38 0.90 -26.77
C THR A 622 6.65 2.08 -27.41
N VAL A 623 5.35 1.96 -27.66
CA VAL A 623 4.50 3.08 -28.11
C VAL A 623 4.09 3.92 -26.90
N VAL A 624 3.70 3.30 -25.78
CA VAL A 624 3.36 3.98 -24.52
C VAL A 624 4.50 4.89 -24.06
N SER A 625 5.73 4.39 -24.04
CA SER A 625 6.93 5.16 -23.66
C SER A 625 7.27 6.31 -24.61
N ARG A 626 6.88 6.24 -25.89
CA ARG A 626 7.05 7.34 -26.86
C ARG A 626 5.94 8.39 -26.78
N PHE A 627 4.75 7.97 -26.34
CA PHE A 627 3.56 8.82 -26.21
C PHE A 627 2.97 8.71 -24.80
N PRO A 628 3.74 9.00 -23.72
CA PRO A 628 3.25 8.90 -22.36
C PRO A 628 2.13 9.93 -22.13
N LEU A 629 1.09 9.54 -21.41
CA LEU A 629 0.16 10.52 -20.83
C LEU A 629 0.86 11.14 -19.62
N ASP A 630 0.93 12.47 -19.60
CA ASP A 630 1.40 13.19 -18.43
C ASP A 630 0.34 13.09 -17.32
N THR A 631 0.46 12.07 -16.46
CA THR A 631 -0.54 11.73 -15.43
C THR A 631 -0.35 12.50 -14.13
N HIS A 632 0.64 13.39 -14.04
CA HIS A 632 0.99 14.08 -12.79
C HIS A 632 -0.14 14.95 -12.21
N ASP A 633 -1.17 15.25 -13.01
CA ASP A 633 -2.32 16.07 -12.62
C ASP A 633 -3.65 15.31 -12.51
N ILE A 634 -3.69 13.98 -12.63
CA ILE A 634 -4.92 13.23 -12.32
C ILE A 634 -5.04 13.12 -10.79
N VAL A 635 -5.37 14.23 -10.15
CA VAL A 635 -5.80 14.23 -8.75
C VAL A 635 -7.24 13.74 -8.74
N GLU A 636 -7.41 12.42 -8.70
CA GLU A 636 -8.65 11.87 -8.17
C GLU A 636 -8.73 12.35 -6.72
N THR A 637 -9.64 13.29 -6.46
CA THR A 637 -10.07 13.57 -5.09
C THR A 637 -10.70 12.29 -4.60
N ARG A 638 -9.89 11.44 -3.95
CA ARG A 638 -10.39 10.26 -3.26
C ARG A 638 -11.45 10.77 -2.31
N ASP A 639 -12.63 10.19 -2.43
CA ASP A 639 -13.65 10.37 -1.42
C ASP A 639 -13.07 9.90 -0.10
N GLU A 640 -12.79 10.85 0.77
CA GLU A 640 -12.78 10.57 2.19
C GLU A 640 -14.21 10.13 2.49
N GLU A 641 -14.43 8.81 2.53
CA GLU A 641 -15.69 8.22 2.99
C GLU A 641 -16.00 8.80 4.38
N GLU A 642 -17.01 9.68 4.45
CA GLU A 642 -17.62 10.13 5.70
C GLU A 642 -18.35 9.00 6.42
#